data_AF-A0A969GTS3-F1
#
_entry.id   AF-A0A969GTS3-F1
#
_cell.length_a   1.000
_cell.length_b   1.000
_cell.length_c   1.000
_cell.angle_alpha   90.00
_cell.angle_beta   90.00
_cell.angle_gamma   90.00
#
_symmetry.space_group_name_H-M   'P 1'
#
loop_
_entity.id
_entity.type
_entity.pdbx_description
1 polymer ?
#
loop_
_entity_poly.entity_id
_entity_poly.type
_entity_poly.pdbx_seq_one_letter_code
_entity_poly.pdbx_strand_id
1 'polypeptide(L)'
;MFTHVKPMVRHIAPDDLQGRSLIKVVYVVLEPQYQGSLSAAVHSINRKNPNMAVEINGYLLEELRSPENYEAFKRDVAEANIFIGSLIFIEELAEKVVAAVEPVRDRLDVAVVFPSMPQVMRLNKMGSFSMAQLGQSKSAIAQFMRKRKEQSGASFQDGMLKLLQTLPKVLKYLPLDKAQDARNFMLSFQYWLGGSSENLENFLLMLADKYINPTGDRRSVAYQEPVTYPDIGIWHPLAPHMFEDVKEYLNWHASRSDIEEDLKDPLAPTIGLVLQRTHLITGDDAHYVAIVQELECMGARVIPVFAGGLDFSKPVDAFFYDPLSKGQTPIVDVAISLTGFALVGGPARQDHPKAIDALKRLNRPYMVTLPLVFQTTEEWQDSDLGLHPIQVALQIAIPELDGAIEPIIVSGRDGTTGKAIALQDRVEAVAQRAMKWANLRRKPKLQKRLAITIFSFPPDKGNVGTAAYLDVFGSIYEVMKAMQQNGYDVQDLPESAEALMQAVIHDPQAQYANPELNIAYRMSVPEYERLTPYHKRLEENWGAAPGHLNTDGQDLLIFGKAFGNVFVGVQPTFGYEGDPMRLLFSRSASPHHGFAAYYTYLEHLWAADAVLHFGTHGSLEFMPGKQMGMSGDCYPDHLIGNIPNIYYYAANNPSEATIAKRRSYAETISYLTPPAENAGLYKGLKELSDLIGSYQTLKDTGRSVPIVNAIIEKCRLVNLDKDIDLPEEAQTLTSDDRDTLVGKVYIKLMEIESRLLPCGLHVIGKPPTAAEAIATLVNIASIDRPEDELLGLPSILANSLGRSIDEIYKNSDRGVLDDVQLLFDITQAVRAAVTALVQEQIDADGRVSIVSKLNFLNMGRKEPWLEALHNAGYAKVESDTLKPLIEYLEFCL
;
A
#
# COMPACT_ATOMS: atom_id res chain seq x y z
N MET A 1 -19.49 -10.91 17.86
CA MET A 1 -19.04 -9.60 18.37
C MET A 1 -19.02 -8.49 17.30
N PHE A 2 -19.00 -8.83 16.00
CA PHE A 2 -18.63 -7.95 14.87
C PHE A 2 -19.67 -6.93 14.35
N THR A 3 -20.89 -6.82 14.91
CA THR A 3 -21.99 -6.04 14.28
C THR A 3 -23.01 -5.43 15.25
N HIS A 4 -22.68 -5.24 16.53
CA HIS A 4 -23.62 -4.58 17.46
C HIS A 4 -23.63 -3.05 17.27
N VAL A 5 -23.94 -2.60 16.06
CA VAL A 5 -24.62 -1.32 15.89
C VAL A 5 -25.92 -1.42 16.70
N LYS A 6 -26.13 -0.49 17.63
CA LYS A 6 -27.32 -0.50 18.49
C LYS A 6 -28.58 -0.55 17.61
N PRO A 7 -29.60 -1.37 17.94
CA PRO A 7 -30.82 -1.54 17.13
C PRO A 7 -31.54 -0.23 16.79
N MET A 8 -31.35 0.82 17.58
CA MET A 8 -32.07 2.09 17.50
C MET A 8 -31.86 2.89 16.20
N VAL A 9 -30.83 2.62 15.39
CA VAL A 9 -30.54 3.38 14.15
C VAL A 9 -30.97 2.63 12.88
N ARG A 10 -31.34 1.34 12.99
CA ARG A 10 -31.68 0.48 11.83
C ARG A 10 -33.18 0.44 11.51
N HIS A 11 -34.03 0.59 12.53
CA HIS A 11 -35.48 0.54 12.40
C HIS A 11 -36.08 1.86 12.82
N ILE A 12 -36.83 2.49 11.92
CA ILE A 12 -37.61 3.69 12.22
C ILE A 12 -39.06 3.38 11.90
N ALA A 13 -39.90 3.45 12.93
CA ALA A 13 -41.34 3.34 12.84
C ALA A 13 -41.99 4.70 13.16
N PRO A 14 -43.19 4.99 12.62
CA PRO A 14 -43.95 6.17 13.03
C PRO A 14 -44.45 6.02 14.47
N ASP A 15 -44.41 7.12 15.24
CA ASP A 15 -44.89 7.14 16.64
C ASP A 15 -46.40 6.82 16.75
N ASP A 16 -47.20 7.26 15.77
CA ASP A 16 -48.64 6.98 15.64
C ASP A 16 -49.07 7.04 14.16
N LEU A 17 -49.92 6.13 13.72
CA LEU A 17 -50.41 6.10 12.34
C LEU A 17 -51.50 7.14 12.06
N GLN A 18 -52.34 7.50 13.04
CA GLN A 18 -53.39 8.54 12.87
C GLN A 18 -54.28 8.38 11.62
N GLY A 19 -54.51 7.15 11.15
CA GLY A 19 -55.29 6.86 9.94
C GLY A 19 -54.54 7.04 8.61
N ARG A 20 -53.23 7.25 8.64
CA ARG A 20 -52.35 7.32 7.47
C ARG A 20 -52.05 5.94 6.91
N SER A 21 -51.79 5.87 5.60
CA SER A 21 -51.31 4.65 4.96
C SER A 21 -49.85 4.38 5.34
N LEU A 22 -49.56 3.17 5.83
CA LEU A 22 -48.21 2.75 6.20
C LEU A 22 -47.48 2.16 4.99
N ILE A 23 -46.29 2.66 4.71
CA ILE A 23 -45.38 2.15 3.68
C ILE A 23 -44.17 1.53 4.35
N LYS A 24 -43.94 0.25 4.10
CA LYS A 24 -42.79 -0.50 4.62
C LYS A 24 -41.64 -0.49 3.60
N VAL A 25 -40.47 -0.05 4.02
CA VAL A 25 -39.28 0.06 3.17
C VAL A 25 -38.17 -0.78 3.77
N VAL A 26 -37.48 -1.55 2.93
CA VAL A 26 -36.25 -2.25 3.32
C VAL A 26 -35.12 -1.83 2.41
N TYR A 27 -33.96 -1.51 2.98
CA TYR A 27 -32.77 -1.18 2.19
C TYR A 27 -31.54 -1.98 2.59
N VAL A 28 -30.70 -2.27 1.59
CA VAL A 28 -29.35 -2.83 1.76
C VAL A 28 -28.36 -1.95 1.00
N VAL A 29 -27.43 -1.33 1.72
CA VAL A 29 -26.43 -0.42 1.13
C VAL A 29 -25.03 -0.71 1.67
N LEU A 30 -24.00 -0.40 0.87
CA LEU A 30 -22.61 -0.43 1.34
C LEU A 30 -22.24 0.85 2.09
N GLU A 31 -22.73 2.00 1.63
CA GLU A 31 -22.40 3.34 2.11
C GLU A 31 -23.28 3.72 3.33
N PRO A 32 -22.69 3.85 4.54
CA PRO A 32 -23.46 4.21 5.73
C PRO A 32 -24.03 5.64 5.70
N GLN A 33 -23.51 6.53 4.84
CA GLN A 33 -23.95 7.92 4.75
C GLN A 33 -25.42 8.03 4.29
N TYR A 34 -25.88 7.10 3.45
CA TYR A 34 -27.28 7.03 3.02
C TYR A 34 -28.23 6.66 4.17
N GLN A 35 -27.77 5.92 5.19
CA GLN A 35 -28.59 5.56 6.35
C GLN A 35 -29.02 6.81 7.11
N GLY A 36 -28.10 7.72 7.41
CA GLY A 36 -28.44 8.98 8.11
C GLY A 36 -29.43 9.85 7.32
N SER A 37 -29.23 9.96 6.00
CA SER A 37 -30.10 10.76 5.13
C SER A 37 -31.48 10.14 4.94
N LEU A 38 -31.57 8.81 4.78
CA LEU A 38 -32.85 8.07 4.74
C LEU A 38 -33.60 8.20 6.05
N SER A 39 -32.91 8.07 7.19
CA SER A 39 -33.51 8.25 8.51
C SER A 39 -34.10 9.65 8.69
N ALA A 40 -33.36 10.69 8.29
CA ALA A 40 -33.85 12.06 8.33
C ALA A 40 -35.06 12.27 7.41
N ALA A 41 -35.04 11.72 6.20
CA ALA A 41 -36.15 11.76 5.25
C ALA A 41 -37.41 11.09 5.83
N VAL A 42 -37.28 9.89 6.40
CA VAL A 42 -38.40 9.15 7.00
C VAL A 42 -38.96 9.87 8.23
N HIS A 43 -38.12 10.42 9.10
CA HIS A 43 -38.59 11.24 10.22
C HIS A 43 -39.31 12.52 9.75
N SER A 44 -38.84 13.17 8.68
CA SER A 44 -39.49 14.34 8.07
C SER A 44 -40.88 13.96 7.57
N ILE A 45 -40.99 12.87 6.78
CA ILE A 45 -42.27 12.36 6.27
C ILE A 45 -43.22 12.02 7.41
N ASN A 46 -42.75 11.25 8.41
CA ASN A 46 -43.59 10.80 9.53
C ASN A 46 -44.10 11.95 10.40
N ARG A 47 -43.39 13.09 10.46
CA ARG A 47 -43.83 14.29 11.17
C ARG A 47 -44.73 15.21 10.35
N LYS A 48 -44.47 15.34 9.04
CA LYS A 48 -45.09 16.38 8.20
C LYS A 48 -46.21 15.88 7.28
N ASN A 49 -46.15 14.62 6.83
CA ASN A 49 -47.08 14.13 5.82
C ASN A 49 -48.40 13.63 6.48
N PRO A 50 -49.55 14.25 6.14
CA PRO A 50 -50.83 13.92 6.79
C PRO A 50 -51.50 12.66 6.24
N ASN A 51 -51.00 12.08 5.15
CA ASN A 51 -51.67 10.98 4.44
C ASN A 51 -50.89 9.66 4.46
N MET A 52 -49.57 9.72 4.65
CA MET A 52 -48.72 8.54 4.68
C MET A 52 -47.72 8.58 5.82
N ALA A 53 -47.36 7.39 6.29
CA ALA A 53 -46.28 7.15 7.22
C ALA A 53 -45.35 6.07 6.63
N VAL A 54 -44.07 6.14 6.95
CA VAL A 54 -43.04 5.23 6.47
C VAL A 54 -42.44 4.49 7.66
N GLU A 55 -42.39 3.18 7.58
CA GLU A 55 -41.57 2.32 8.42
C GLU A 55 -40.40 1.83 7.57
N ILE A 56 -39.18 2.00 8.06
CA ILE A 56 -37.96 1.61 7.32
C ILE A 56 -37.09 0.69 8.18
N ASN A 57 -36.64 -0.41 7.56
CA ASN A 57 -35.65 -1.34 8.11
C ASN A 57 -34.41 -1.35 7.22
N GLY A 58 -33.25 -1.07 7.82
CA GLY A 58 -31.99 -0.86 7.12
C GLY A 58 -30.89 -1.83 7.52
N TYR A 59 -30.14 -2.31 6.53
CA TYR A 59 -28.98 -3.18 6.74
C TYR A 59 -27.78 -2.64 5.95
N LEU A 60 -26.63 -2.51 6.61
CA LEU A 60 -25.37 -2.38 5.86
C LEU A 60 -25.02 -3.73 5.25
N LEU A 61 -24.44 -3.74 4.05
CA LEU A 61 -24.20 -4.97 3.29
C LEU A 61 -23.45 -6.04 4.12
N GLU A 62 -22.40 -5.63 4.82
CA GLU A 62 -21.58 -6.50 5.69
C GLU A 62 -22.36 -7.09 6.87
N GLU A 63 -23.43 -6.42 7.34
CA GLU A 63 -24.23 -6.90 8.47
C GLU A 63 -24.99 -8.19 8.13
N LEU A 64 -25.22 -8.45 6.84
CA LEU A 64 -25.85 -9.67 6.33
C LEU A 64 -24.93 -10.91 6.42
N ARG A 65 -23.67 -10.74 6.88
CA ARG A 65 -22.83 -11.87 7.31
C ARG A 65 -23.38 -12.55 8.56
N SER A 66 -23.98 -11.77 9.47
CA SER A 66 -24.60 -12.32 10.68
C SER A 66 -25.85 -13.12 10.33
N PRO A 67 -25.95 -14.40 10.75
CA PRO A 67 -27.15 -15.20 10.54
C PRO A 67 -28.41 -14.55 11.12
N GLU A 68 -28.29 -13.89 12.27
CA GLU A 68 -29.40 -13.22 12.97
C GLU A 68 -29.94 -12.05 12.14
N ASN A 69 -29.05 -11.18 11.65
CA ASN A 69 -29.42 -10.05 10.80
C ASN A 69 -29.99 -10.53 9.46
N TYR A 70 -29.45 -11.61 8.91
CA TYR A 70 -29.94 -12.15 7.63
C TYR A 70 -31.36 -12.75 7.77
N GLU A 71 -31.67 -13.43 8.87
CA GLU A 71 -33.03 -13.91 9.14
C GLU A 71 -34.01 -12.77 9.48
N ALA A 72 -33.55 -11.68 10.12
CA ALA A 72 -34.35 -10.46 10.26
C ALA A 72 -34.64 -9.82 8.90
N PHE A 73 -33.60 -9.65 8.07
CA PHE A 73 -33.71 -9.12 6.72
C PHE A 73 -34.72 -9.90 5.86
N LYS A 74 -34.67 -11.24 5.89
CA LYS A 74 -35.66 -12.08 5.17
C LYS A 74 -37.09 -11.81 5.61
N ARG A 75 -37.34 -11.63 6.91
CA ARG A 75 -38.67 -11.31 7.44
C ARG A 75 -39.13 -9.92 7.00
N ASP A 76 -38.26 -8.93 7.07
CA ASP A 76 -38.60 -7.56 6.70
C ASP A 76 -38.92 -7.44 5.20
N VAL A 77 -38.09 -8.04 4.33
CA VAL A 77 -38.33 -8.03 2.88
C VAL A 77 -39.61 -8.79 2.53
N ALA A 78 -40.00 -9.80 3.32
CA ALA A 78 -41.27 -10.50 3.14
C ALA A 78 -42.49 -9.64 3.46
N GLU A 79 -42.35 -8.53 4.20
CA GLU A 79 -43.43 -7.59 4.51
C GLU A 79 -43.32 -6.24 3.77
N ALA A 80 -42.15 -5.91 3.20
CA ALA A 80 -41.88 -4.63 2.56
C ALA A 80 -42.82 -4.29 1.39
N ASN A 81 -43.06 -3.01 1.14
CA ASN A 81 -43.59 -2.48 -0.11
C ASN A 81 -42.45 -2.16 -1.09
N ILE A 82 -41.39 -1.56 -0.57
CA ILE A 82 -40.24 -1.08 -1.35
C ILE A 82 -38.98 -1.80 -0.88
N PHE A 83 -38.24 -2.38 -1.81
CA PHE A 83 -36.86 -2.82 -1.60
C PHE A 83 -35.87 -1.89 -2.31
N ILE A 84 -34.81 -1.47 -1.60
CA ILE A 84 -33.74 -0.62 -2.15
C ILE A 84 -32.40 -1.34 -2.00
N GLY A 85 -31.65 -1.47 -3.09
CA GLY A 85 -30.27 -1.99 -3.09
C GLY A 85 -29.29 -1.01 -3.72
N SER A 86 -28.09 -0.81 -3.15
CA SER A 86 -27.07 0.04 -3.77
C SER A 86 -25.65 -0.42 -3.42
N LEU A 87 -24.74 -0.36 -4.40
CA LEU A 87 -23.31 -0.69 -4.27
C LEU A 87 -23.03 -2.11 -3.73
N ILE A 88 -23.83 -3.09 -4.13
CA ILE A 88 -23.69 -4.48 -3.70
C ILE A 88 -22.70 -5.20 -4.61
N PHE A 89 -21.42 -5.17 -4.25
CA PHE A 89 -20.29 -5.68 -5.05
C PHE A 89 -19.53 -6.87 -4.43
N ILE A 90 -20.06 -7.48 -3.37
CA ILE A 90 -19.48 -8.64 -2.71
C ILE A 90 -20.27 -9.88 -3.12
N GLU A 91 -19.63 -10.81 -3.83
CA GLU A 91 -20.31 -11.95 -4.47
C GLU A 91 -21.14 -12.79 -3.48
N GLU A 92 -20.54 -13.23 -2.37
CA GLU A 92 -21.22 -13.99 -1.32
C GLU A 92 -22.47 -13.27 -0.77
N LEU A 93 -22.38 -11.95 -0.57
CA LEU A 93 -23.47 -11.16 0.00
C LEU A 93 -24.51 -10.79 -1.05
N ALA A 94 -24.09 -10.62 -2.31
CA ALA A 94 -24.98 -10.44 -3.45
C ALA A 94 -25.88 -11.66 -3.64
N GLU A 95 -25.34 -12.87 -3.51
CA GLU A 95 -26.13 -14.11 -3.56
C GLU A 95 -27.16 -14.19 -2.43
N LYS A 96 -26.78 -13.85 -1.20
CA LYS A 96 -27.71 -13.75 -0.06
C LYS A 96 -28.85 -12.77 -0.31
N VAL A 97 -28.54 -11.57 -0.82
CA VAL A 97 -29.57 -10.57 -1.16
C VAL A 97 -30.53 -11.10 -2.22
N VAL A 98 -30.01 -11.72 -3.28
CA VAL A 98 -30.83 -12.33 -4.33
C VAL A 98 -31.73 -13.43 -3.76
N ALA A 99 -31.18 -14.35 -2.96
CA ALA A 99 -31.93 -15.46 -2.36
C ALA A 99 -33.08 -15.00 -1.45
N ALA A 100 -32.94 -13.85 -0.79
CA ALA A 100 -33.99 -13.29 0.08
C ALA A 100 -35.05 -12.49 -0.71
N VAL A 101 -34.64 -11.73 -1.73
CA VAL A 101 -35.51 -10.77 -2.42
C VAL A 101 -36.23 -11.41 -3.62
N GLU A 102 -35.57 -12.30 -4.36
CA GLU A 102 -36.14 -12.93 -5.56
C GLU A 102 -37.48 -13.66 -5.29
N PRO A 103 -37.65 -14.44 -4.20
CA PRO A 103 -38.91 -15.14 -3.92
C PRO A 103 -40.10 -14.21 -3.68
N VAL A 104 -39.86 -12.98 -3.23
CA VAL A 104 -40.90 -11.99 -2.89
C VAL A 104 -40.92 -10.81 -3.87
N ARG A 105 -40.09 -10.84 -4.92
CA ARG A 105 -39.95 -9.77 -5.91
C ARG A 105 -41.28 -9.39 -6.56
N ASP A 106 -42.13 -10.37 -6.86
CA ASP A 106 -43.40 -10.09 -7.52
C ASP A 106 -44.45 -9.51 -6.56
N ARG A 107 -44.31 -9.74 -5.25
CA ARG A 107 -45.13 -9.12 -4.20
C ARG A 107 -44.74 -7.67 -3.94
N LEU A 108 -43.45 -7.33 -3.99
CA LEU A 108 -42.98 -5.95 -3.79
C LEU A 108 -43.61 -5.01 -4.81
N ASP A 109 -44.12 -3.86 -4.35
CA ASP A 109 -44.65 -2.82 -5.24
C ASP A 109 -43.51 -2.24 -6.10
N VAL A 110 -42.35 -2.03 -5.47
CA VAL A 110 -41.11 -1.59 -6.13
C VAL A 110 -39.90 -2.31 -5.56
N ALA A 111 -39.02 -2.79 -6.45
CA ALA A 111 -37.66 -3.17 -6.10
C ALA A 111 -36.70 -2.31 -6.95
N VAL A 112 -35.97 -1.40 -6.32
CA VAL A 112 -35.02 -0.52 -7.00
C VAL A 112 -33.60 -0.85 -6.57
N VAL A 113 -32.78 -1.25 -7.53
CA VAL A 113 -31.37 -1.60 -7.31
C VAL A 113 -30.50 -0.69 -8.16
N PHE A 114 -29.76 0.18 -7.47
CA PHE A 114 -28.72 1.06 -7.99
C PHE A 114 -27.40 0.29 -8.19
N PRO A 115 -26.37 0.86 -8.86
CA PRO A 115 -25.22 0.12 -9.38
C PRO A 115 -24.66 -0.93 -8.42
N SER A 116 -24.85 -2.21 -8.78
CA SER A 116 -24.50 -3.41 -8.00
C SER A 116 -24.11 -4.55 -8.95
N MET A 117 -23.73 -5.72 -8.43
CA MET A 117 -23.45 -6.89 -9.27
C MET A 117 -24.62 -7.25 -10.20
N PRO A 118 -24.36 -7.79 -11.40
CA PRO A 118 -25.40 -8.13 -12.37
C PRO A 118 -26.54 -8.99 -11.82
N GLN A 119 -26.26 -9.95 -10.91
CA GLN A 119 -27.32 -10.75 -10.29
C GLN A 119 -28.28 -9.92 -9.43
N VAL A 120 -27.78 -8.96 -8.65
CA VAL A 120 -28.60 -8.08 -7.81
C VAL A 120 -29.37 -7.08 -8.68
N MET A 121 -28.71 -6.55 -9.72
CA MET A 121 -29.35 -5.60 -10.66
C MET A 121 -30.59 -6.20 -11.34
N ARG A 122 -30.66 -7.53 -11.53
CA ARG A 122 -31.84 -8.22 -12.10
C ARG A 122 -33.07 -8.16 -11.20
N LEU A 123 -32.90 -7.89 -9.91
CA LEU A 123 -34.01 -7.73 -8.97
C LEU A 123 -34.87 -6.50 -9.29
N ASN A 124 -34.34 -5.51 -10.02
CA ASN A 124 -35.06 -4.30 -10.41
C ASN A 124 -36.47 -4.59 -10.98
N LYS A 125 -37.47 -3.98 -10.34
CA LYS A 125 -38.89 -4.01 -10.70
C LYS A 125 -39.50 -2.65 -10.35
N MET A 126 -39.92 -1.90 -11.35
CA MET A 126 -40.63 -0.65 -11.14
C MET A 126 -41.80 -0.58 -12.13
N GLY A 127 -42.99 -0.93 -11.68
CA GLY A 127 -44.14 -1.17 -12.56
C GLY A 127 -43.81 -2.22 -13.63
N SER A 128 -43.89 -1.80 -14.89
CA SER A 128 -43.55 -2.63 -16.05
C SER A 128 -42.06 -2.66 -16.39
N PHE A 129 -41.22 -1.80 -15.78
CA PHE A 129 -39.78 -1.74 -16.06
C PHE A 129 -38.99 -2.84 -15.33
N SER A 130 -38.09 -3.49 -16.06
CA SER A 130 -37.08 -4.41 -15.53
C SER A 130 -35.82 -4.43 -16.40
N MET A 131 -34.69 -4.87 -15.84
CA MET A 131 -33.42 -4.95 -16.58
C MET A 131 -33.46 -5.92 -17.77
N ALA A 132 -34.45 -6.84 -17.84
CA ALA A 132 -34.66 -7.72 -18.99
C ALA A 132 -35.05 -6.95 -20.27
N GLN A 133 -35.71 -5.79 -20.12
CA GLN A 133 -36.18 -4.98 -21.25
C GLN A 133 -35.07 -4.18 -21.92
N LEU A 134 -33.95 -3.95 -21.22
CA LEU A 134 -32.74 -3.36 -21.79
C LEU A 134 -31.95 -4.35 -22.67
N GLY A 135 -32.24 -5.65 -22.57
CA GLY A 135 -31.53 -6.73 -23.27
C GLY A 135 -32.21 -7.31 -24.52
N GLN A 136 -33.45 -6.93 -24.85
CA GLN A 136 -34.20 -7.52 -25.97
C GLN A 136 -34.16 -6.72 -27.29
N SER A 137 -33.30 -5.71 -27.41
CA SER A 137 -33.04 -5.09 -28.72
C SER A 137 -31.92 -5.84 -29.44
N LYS A 138 -32.24 -6.57 -30.52
CA LYS A 138 -31.27 -7.11 -31.50
C LYS A 138 -30.58 -6.00 -32.32
N SER A 139 -30.21 -4.88 -31.70
CA SER A 139 -29.70 -3.68 -32.36
C SER A 139 -28.47 -3.16 -31.62
N ALA A 140 -27.50 -2.67 -32.39
CA ALA A 140 -26.38 -1.76 -32.10
C ALA A 140 -25.74 -1.73 -30.70
N ILE A 141 -26.50 -1.72 -29.61
CA ILE A 141 -26.08 -1.65 -28.20
C ILE A 141 -25.23 -2.86 -27.81
N ALA A 142 -25.61 -4.09 -28.18
CA ALA A 142 -24.81 -5.28 -27.86
C ALA A 142 -23.46 -5.31 -28.61
N GLN A 143 -23.42 -4.86 -29.88
CA GLN A 143 -22.19 -4.72 -30.66
C GLN A 143 -21.34 -3.50 -30.23
N PHE A 144 -21.98 -2.42 -29.79
CA PHE A 144 -21.33 -1.19 -29.29
C PHE A 144 -20.72 -1.42 -27.90
N MET A 145 -21.41 -2.13 -27.02
CA MET A 145 -20.89 -2.56 -25.72
C MET A 145 -19.72 -3.54 -25.90
N ARG A 146 -19.77 -4.45 -26.90
CA ARG A 146 -18.67 -5.38 -27.19
C ARG A 146 -17.43 -4.67 -27.77
N LYS A 147 -17.60 -3.77 -28.75
CA LYS A 147 -16.50 -2.98 -29.34
C LYS A 147 -15.86 -1.95 -28.39
N ARG A 148 -16.59 -1.45 -27.38
CA ARG A 148 -16.03 -0.51 -26.37
C ARG A 148 -15.46 -1.19 -25.14
N LYS A 149 -15.86 -2.43 -24.83
CA LYS A 149 -15.23 -3.26 -23.79
C LYS A 149 -13.75 -3.53 -24.10
N GLU A 150 -13.39 -3.51 -25.39
CA GLU A 150 -12.03 -3.65 -25.90
C GLU A 150 -11.23 -2.34 -25.92
N GLN A 151 -11.86 -1.16 -25.71
CA GLN A 151 -11.20 0.15 -25.89
C GLN A 151 -11.26 1.11 -24.69
N SER A 152 -12.03 0.81 -23.64
CA SER A 152 -12.02 1.64 -22.43
C SER A 152 -12.09 0.76 -21.19
N GLY A 153 -11.05 0.76 -20.36
CA GLY A 153 -11.03 0.20 -19.00
C GLY A 153 -11.95 0.95 -18.03
N ALA A 154 -13.11 1.42 -18.48
CA ALA A 154 -14.06 2.17 -17.67
C ALA A 154 -14.71 1.26 -16.61
N SER A 155 -14.86 1.79 -15.40
CA SER A 155 -15.51 1.10 -14.28
C SER A 155 -16.98 0.78 -14.59
N PHE A 156 -17.56 -0.23 -13.93
CA PHE A 156 -18.99 -0.57 -14.10
C PHE A 156 -19.92 0.61 -13.77
N GLN A 157 -19.52 1.47 -12.81
CA GLN A 157 -20.20 2.72 -12.47
C GLN A 157 -20.19 3.73 -13.63
N ASP A 158 -19.05 3.93 -14.30
CA ASP A 158 -18.97 4.75 -15.52
C ASP A 158 -19.91 4.19 -16.62
N GLY A 159 -20.06 2.86 -16.67
CA GLY A 159 -21.03 2.18 -17.54
C GLY A 159 -22.48 2.50 -17.21
N MET A 160 -22.83 2.71 -15.93
CA MET A 160 -24.18 3.07 -15.49
C MET A 160 -24.48 4.57 -15.56
N LEU A 161 -23.51 5.47 -15.32
CA LEU A 161 -23.67 6.89 -15.65
C LEU A 161 -23.87 7.07 -17.16
N LYS A 162 -23.12 6.31 -17.98
CA LYS A 162 -23.39 6.20 -19.43
C LYS A 162 -24.75 5.57 -19.73
N LEU A 163 -25.23 4.63 -18.92
CA LEU A 163 -26.59 4.07 -19.05
C LEU A 163 -27.65 5.15 -18.80
N LEU A 164 -27.52 5.97 -17.76
CA LEU A 164 -28.35 7.16 -17.50
C LEU A 164 -28.36 8.13 -18.68
N GLN A 165 -27.20 8.39 -19.29
CA GLN A 165 -27.07 9.25 -20.48
C GLN A 165 -27.63 8.60 -21.77
N THR A 166 -27.77 7.27 -21.81
CA THR A 166 -28.29 6.52 -22.97
C THR A 166 -29.74 6.10 -22.84
N LEU A 167 -30.28 5.97 -21.63
CA LEU A 167 -31.69 5.66 -21.35
C LEU A 167 -32.65 6.63 -22.07
N PRO A 168 -32.46 7.97 -22.08
CA PRO A 168 -33.27 8.89 -22.89
C PRO A 168 -33.32 8.55 -24.38
N LYS A 169 -32.23 7.99 -24.91
CA LYS A 169 -32.13 7.57 -26.32
C LYS A 169 -32.85 6.24 -26.58
N VAL A 170 -33.08 5.44 -25.53
CA VAL A 170 -33.81 4.16 -25.57
C VAL A 170 -35.31 4.37 -25.32
N LEU A 171 -35.70 5.38 -24.52
CA LEU A 171 -37.10 5.71 -24.19
C LEU A 171 -38.00 5.86 -25.43
N LYS A 172 -37.46 6.31 -26.56
CA LYS A 172 -38.20 6.47 -27.83
C LYS A 172 -38.66 5.16 -28.49
N TYR A 173 -38.14 4.01 -28.04
CA TYR A 173 -38.46 2.68 -28.57
C TYR A 173 -39.37 1.87 -27.66
N LEU A 174 -39.72 2.39 -26.48
CA LEU A 174 -40.60 1.74 -25.52
C LEU A 174 -42.05 2.25 -25.67
N PRO A 175 -43.07 1.39 -25.50
CA PRO A 175 -44.46 1.83 -25.34
C PRO A 175 -44.58 2.90 -24.25
N LEU A 176 -45.53 3.84 -24.40
CA LEU A 176 -45.65 5.04 -23.55
C LEU A 176 -45.60 4.72 -22.04
N ASP A 177 -46.31 3.66 -21.63
CA ASP A 177 -46.42 3.24 -20.22
C ASP A 177 -45.08 2.67 -19.70
N LYS A 178 -44.39 1.87 -20.53
CA LYS A 178 -43.04 1.33 -20.21
C LYS A 178 -41.96 2.42 -20.21
N ALA A 179 -42.11 3.41 -21.08
CA ALA A 179 -41.24 4.57 -21.12
C ALA A 179 -41.40 5.44 -19.87
N GLN A 180 -42.62 5.55 -19.33
CA GLN A 180 -42.87 6.28 -18.09
C GLN A 180 -42.24 5.57 -16.88
N ASP A 181 -42.34 4.25 -16.77
CA ASP A 181 -41.67 3.50 -15.70
C ASP A 181 -40.13 3.57 -15.80
N ALA A 182 -39.58 3.53 -17.01
CA ALA A 182 -38.14 3.73 -17.21
C ALA A 182 -37.69 5.16 -16.86
N ARG A 183 -38.53 6.18 -17.10
CA ARG A 183 -38.30 7.56 -16.64
C ARG A 183 -38.37 7.68 -15.13
N ASN A 184 -39.33 7.01 -14.49
CA ASN A 184 -39.45 7.00 -13.04
C ASN A 184 -38.23 6.31 -12.40
N PHE A 185 -37.68 5.26 -13.01
CA PHE A 185 -36.41 4.66 -12.59
C PHE A 185 -35.23 5.63 -12.73
N MET A 186 -35.18 6.43 -13.80
CA MET A 186 -34.17 7.47 -13.95
C MET A 186 -34.30 8.57 -12.89
N LEU A 187 -35.51 9.06 -12.66
CA LEU A 187 -35.80 10.08 -11.64
C LEU A 187 -35.46 9.55 -10.25
N SER A 188 -35.83 8.31 -9.94
CA SER A 188 -35.50 7.66 -8.68
C SER A 188 -33.98 7.56 -8.49
N PHE A 189 -33.25 7.27 -9.56
CA PHE A 189 -31.80 7.25 -9.53
C PHE A 189 -31.18 8.65 -9.43
N GLN A 190 -31.79 9.68 -10.02
CA GLN A 190 -31.35 11.07 -9.84
C GLN A 190 -31.56 11.56 -8.41
N TYR A 191 -32.70 11.26 -7.77
CA TYR A 191 -32.88 11.54 -6.34
C TYR A 191 -31.87 10.79 -5.49
N TRP A 192 -31.61 9.51 -5.80
CA TRP A 192 -30.63 8.72 -5.08
C TRP A 192 -29.22 9.31 -5.22
N LEU A 193 -28.78 9.64 -6.45
CA LEU A 193 -27.51 10.32 -6.70
C LEU A 193 -27.43 11.74 -6.10
N GLY A 194 -28.58 12.36 -5.85
CA GLY A 194 -28.70 13.61 -5.14
C GLY A 194 -28.49 13.46 -3.63
N GLY A 195 -28.79 12.28 -3.05
CA GLY A 195 -28.37 11.80 -1.73
C GLY A 195 -28.83 12.58 -0.49
N SER A 196 -29.24 13.84 -0.65
CA SER A 196 -29.70 14.71 0.42
C SER A 196 -30.99 14.18 1.05
N SER A 197 -31.22 14.48 2.32
CA SER A 197 -32.47 14.10 3.01
C SER A 197 -33.72 14.59 2.27
N GLU A 198 -33.67 15.76 1.62
CA GLU A 198 -34.76 16.27 0.79
C GLU A 198 -34.94 15.47 -0.51
N ASN A 199 -33.86 15.09 -1.20
CA ASN A 199 -34.00 14.24 -2.38
C ASN A 199 -34.51 12.85 -2.02
N LEU A 200 -34.07 12.27 -0.90
CA LEU A 200 -34.53 10.97 -0.43
C LEU A 200 -35.98 11.02 0.10
N GLU A 201 -36.40 12.15 0.68
CA GLU A 201 -37.82 12.40 1.00
C GLU A 201 -38.65 12.38 -0.28
N ASN A 202 -38.28 13.18 -1.28
CA ASN A 202 -38.98 13.24 -2.56
C ASN A 202 -38.92 11.91 -3.34
N PHE A 203 -37.83 11.15 -3.21
CA PHE A 203 -37.71 9.80 -3.75
C PHE A 203 -38.76 8.84 -3.17
N LEU A 204 -38.89 8.79 -1.84
CA LEU A 204 -39.88 7.93 -1.18
C LEU A 204 -41.31 8.38 -1.49
N LEU A 205 -41.56 9.69 -1.50
CA LEU A 205 -42.86 10.26 -1.88
C LEU A 205 -43.22 9.94 -3.34
N MET A 206 -42.26 10.04 -4.27
CA MET A 206 -42.47 9.71 -5.68
C MET A 206 -42.77 8.22 -5.88
N LEU A 207 -42.02 7.32 -5.22
CA LEU A 207 -42.28 5.88 -5.29
C LEU A 207 -43.65 5.52 -4.70
N ALA A 208 -44.00 6.14 -3.58
CA ALA A 208 -45.30 5.98 -2.95
C ALA A 208 -46.44 6.45 -3.88
N ASP A 209 -46.35 7.65 -4.44
CA ASP A 209 -47.35 8.22 -5.36
C ASP A 209 -47.59 7.32 -6.58
N LYS A 210 -46.51 6.88 -7.22
CA LYS A 210 -46.58 6.21 -8.54
C LYS A 210 -46.92 4.73 -8.46
N TYR A 211 -46.51 4.04 -7.39
CA TYR A 211 -46.55 2.58 -7.35
C TYR A 211 -47.36 1.99 -6.19
N ILE A 212 -47.58 2.74 -5.12
CA ILE A 212 -48.32 2.25 -3.93
C ILE A 212 -49.67 2.95 -3.79
N ASN A 213 -49.77 4.21 -4.24
CA ASN A 213 -50.96 5.06 -4.20
C ASN A 213 -51.58 5.17 -2.78
N PRO A 214 -50.85 5.70 -1.79
CA PRO A 214 -51.26 5.70 -0.38
C PRO A 214 -52.54 6.52 -0.08
N THR A 215 -52.96 7.39 -0.99
CA THR A 215 -54.13 8.28 -0.89
C THR A 215 -55.35 7.78 -1.67
N GLY A 216 -55.21 6.70 -2.46
CA GLY A 216 -56.19 6.29 -3.46
C GLY A 216 -56.41 7.35 -4.56
N ASP A 217 -57.50 7.28 -5.33
CA ASP A 217 -57.81 8.21 -6.43
C ASP A 217 -58.13 9.67 -5.99
N ARG A 218 -57.94 10.01 -4.71
CA ARG A 218 -58.50 11.24 -4.11
C ARG A 218 -57.53 12.43 -4.08
N ARG A 219 -56.21 12.24 -4.24
CA ARG A 219 -55.15 13.28 -4.34
C ARG A 219 -53.77 12.66 -4.62
N SER A 220 -52.98 13.24 -5.53
CA SER A 220 -51.57 12.86 -5.73
C SER A 220 -50.69 13.35 -4.57
N VAL A 221 -49.69 12.56 -4.19
CA VAL A 221 -48.67 12.96 -3.21
C VAL A 221 -47.75 14.00 -3.86
N ALA A 222 -47.58 15.15 -3.21
CA ALA A 222 -46.71 16.21 -3.72
C ALA A 222 -45.24 15.87 -3.44
N TYR A 223 -44.40 15.93 -4.48
CA TYR A 223 -42.95 15.82 -4.41
C TYR A 223 -42.32 16.81 -5.42
N GLN A 224 -41.08 17.21 -5.16
CA GLN A 224 -40.31 18.17 -5.97
C GLN A 224 -39.29 17.45 -6.85
N GLU A 225 -38.91 18.04 -7.99
CA GLU A 225 -37.86 17.51 -8.90
C GLU A 225 -36.50 17.32 -8.20
N PRO A 226 -35.66 16.37 -8.65
CA PRO A 226 -34.38 16.09 -8.02
C PRO A 226 -33.41 17.27 -8.19
N VAL A 227 -32.72 17.60 -7.10
CA VAL A 227 -31.57 18.51 -7.13
C VAL A 227 -30.36 17.71 -7.57
N THR A 228 -29.74 18.09 -8.68
CA THR A 228 -28.57 17.40 -9.23
C THR A 228 -27.28 18.15 -8.93
N TYR A 229 -26.21 17.40 -8.66
CA TYR A 229 -24.86 17.92 -8.43
C TYR A 229 -23.92 17.37 -9.50
N PRO A 230 -22.87 18.12 -9.90
CA PRO A 230 -21.92 17.67 -10.91
C PRO A 230 -21.23 16.37 -10.49
N ASP A 231 -20.76 15.60 -11.48
CA ASP A 231 -20.11 14.30 -11.26
C ASP A 231 -18.71 14.46 -10.66
N ILE A 232 -17.98 15.48 -11.09
CA ILE A 232 -16.70 15.92 -10.54
C ILE A 232 -16.74 17.43 -10.38
N GLY A 233 -15.99 17.96 -9.42
CA GLY A 233 -15.93 19.41 -9.21
C GLY A 233 -15.06 19.78 -8.03
N ILE A 234 -15.09 21.07 -7.70
CA ILE A 234 -14.45 21.65 -6.52
C ILE A 234 -15.54 22.05 -5.53
N TRP A 235 -15.34 21.73 -4.27
CA TRP A 235 -16.23 22.06 -3.17
C TRP A 235 -15.49 22.92 -2.14
N HIS A 236 -16.22 23.79 -1.45
CA HIS A 236 -15.73 24.47 -0.26
C HIS A 236 -16.89 24.72 0.69
N PRO A 237 -16.73 24.54 2.02
CA PRO A 237 -17.83 24.63 2.97
C PRO A 237 -18.53 26.01 3.01
N LEU A 238 -17.78 27.08 2.77
CA LEU A 238 -18.29 28.45 2.71
C LEU A 238 -18.72 28.92 1.32
N ALA A 239 -18.56 28.08 0.29
CA ALA A 239 -18.97 28.45 -1.05
C ALA A 239 -20.49 28.29 -1.24
N PRO A 240 -21.13 29.18 -2.02
CA PRO A 240 -22.57 29.10 -2.27
C PRO A 240 -22.96 27.93 -3.18
N HIS A 241 -22.03 27.40 -3.99
CA HIS A 241 -22.23 26.30 -4.92
C HIS A 241 -20.93 25.53 -5.19
N MET A 242 -21.05 24.34 -5.78
CA MET A 242 -19.90 23.56 -6.28
C MET A 242 -19.39 24.16 -7.60
N PHE A 243 -18.07 24.17 -7.80
CA PHE A 243 -17.45 24.73 -9.02
C PHE A 243 -17.03 23.62 -9.99
N GLU A 244 -17.26 23.83 -11.28
CA GLU A 244 -16.79 22.92 -12.35
C GLU A 244 -15.53 23.45 -13.06
N ASP A 245 -15.01 24.61 -12.64
CA ASP A 245 -13.82 25.25 -13.21
C ASP A 245 -12.91 25.84 -12.11
N VAL A 246 -11.61 25.62 -12.25
CA VAL A 246 -10.59 26.10 -11.30
C VAL A 246 -10.55 27.63 -11.25
N LYS A 247 -10.72 28.32 -12.37
CA LYS A 247 -10.62 29.80 -12.37
C LYS A 247 -11.79 30.41 -11.62
N GLU A 248 -13.00 29.87 -11.80
CA GLU A 248 -14.16 30.29 -11.03
C GLU A 248 -13.92 30.10 -9.52
N TYR A 249 -13.42 28.92 -9.13
CA TYR A 249 -13.07 28.65 -7.73
C TYR A 249 -12.03 29.64 -7.17
N LEU A 250 -10.93 29.87 -7.90
CA LEU A 250 -9.86 30.76 -7.45
C LEU A 250 -10.30 32.23 -7.41
N ASN A 251 -11.16 32.66 -8.33
CA ASN A 251 -11.74 34.02 -8.30
C ASN A 251 -12.64 34.19 -7.08
N TRP A 252 -13.47 33.20 -6.78
CA TRP A 252 -14.29 33.19 -5.56
C TRP A 252 -13.41 33.20 -4.31
N HIS A 253 -12.39 32.34 -4.25
CA HIS A 253 -11.45 32.26 -3.12
C HIS A 253 -10.73 33.61 -2.90
N ALA A 254 -10.25 34.26 -3.96
CA ALA A 254 -9.61 35.58 -3.85
C ALA A 254 -10.58 36.68 -3.39
N SER A 255 -11.87 36.54 -3.67
CA SER A 255 -12.91 37.49 -3.26
C SER A 255 -13.36 37.34 -1.80
N ARG A 256 -12.95 36.27 -1.11
CA ARG A 256 -13.28 36.03 0.30
C ARG A 256 -12.71 37.13 1.20
N SER A 257 -13.55 37.61 2.12
CA SER A 257 -13.18 38.63 3.11
C SER A 257 -12.83 38.04 4.48
N ASP A 258 -13.09 36.74 4.68
CA ASP A 258 -12.88 36.01 5.92
C ASP A 258 -11.47 35.38 6.06
N ILE A 259 -10.66 35.43 5.00
CA ILE A 259 -9.28 34.92 4.96
C ILE A 259 -8.26 36.05 4.86
N GLU A 260 -7.05 35.80 5.37
CA GLU A 260 -5.94 36.75 5.27
C GLU A 260 -5.46 36.91 3.81
N GLU A 261 -4.86 38.07 3.50
CA GLU A 261 -4.28 38.32 2.17
C GLU A 261 -3.16 37.34 1.83
N ASP A 262 -2.44 36.83 2.83
CA ASP A 262 -1.38 35.84 2.66
C ASP A 262 -1.92 34.54 2.00
N LEU A 263 -3.14 34.09 2.31
CA LEU A 263 -3.75 32.91 1.66
C LEU A 263 -4.11 33.14 0.18
N LYS A 264 -4.21 34.40 -0.24
CA LYS A 264 -4.52 34.78 -1.62
C LYS A 264 -3.26 34.89 -2.47
N ASP A 265 -2.08 34.97 -1.85
CA ASP A 265 -0.82 34.97 -2.56
C ASP A 265 -0.65 33.65 -3.35
N PRO A 266 -0.33 33.70 -4.66
CA PRO A 266 0.06 32.50 -5.41
C PRO A 266 1.19 31.68 -4.76
N LEU A 267 2.01 32.33 -3.93
CA LEU A 267 3.08 31.77 -3.11
C LEU A 267 2.63 31.31 -1.71
N ALA A 268 1.33 31.21 -1.44
CA ALA A 268 0.75 30.56 -0.25
C ALA A 268 0.66 29.04 -0.43
N PRO A 269 1.05 28.19 0.56
CA PRO A 269 1.02 26.73 0.42
C PRO A 269 -0.35 26.25 -0.08
N THR A 270 -0.39 25.40 -1.10
CA THR A 270 -1.65 24.93 -1.67
C THR A 270 -1.82 23.43 -1.46
N ILE A 271 -2.87 23.03 -0.76
CA ILE A 271 -3.17 21.63 -0.46
C ILE A 271 -4.39 21.18 -1.25
N GLY A 272 -4.21 20.19 -2.11
CA GLY A 272 -5.32 19.56 -2.83
C GLY A 272 -5.96 18.48 -1.97
N LEU A 273 -7.27 18.49 -1.79
CA LEU A 273 -8.00 17.42 -1.10
C LEU A 273 -8.80 16.60 -2.10
N VAL A 274 -8.79 15.27 -1.99
CA VAL A 274 -9.61 14.37 -2.80
C VAL A 274 -10.72 13.80 -1.93
N LEU A 275 -11.96 14.10 -2.29
CA LEU A 275 -13.17 13.82 -1.52
C LEU A 275 -14.10 12.86 -2.26
N GLN A 276 -14.89 12.11 -1.50
CA GLN A 276 -16.03 11.39 -2.05
C GLN A 276 -17.25 12.31 -2.11
N ARG A 277 -17.89 12.39 -3.28
CA ARG A 277 -19.12 13.20 -3.47
C ARG A 277 -20.25 12.79 -2.53
N THR A 278 -20.34 11.51 -2.16
CA THR A 278 -21.39 10.97 -1.28
C THR A 278 -21.49 11.75 0.03
N HIS A 279 -20.37 12.05 0.69
CA HIS A 279 -20.36 12.79 1.95
C HIS A 279 -20.88 14.23 1.82
N LEU A 280 -20.57 14.89 0.70
CA LEU A 280 -21.01 16.27 0.43
C LEU A 280 -22.52 16.33 0.20
N ILE A 281 -23.07 15.39 -0.57
CA ILE A 281 -24.49 15.37 -0.89
C ILE A 281 -25.36 14.92 0.30
N THR A 282 -24.84 14.06 1.18
CA THR A 282 -25.54 13.63 2.40
C THR A 282 -25.41 14.65 3.54
N GLY A 283 -24.52 15.64 3.41
CA GLY A 283 -24.19 16.59 4.48
C GLY A 283 -23.50 15.91 5.68
N ASP A 284 -22.78 14.80 5.43
CA ASP A 284 -21.95 14.10 6.42
C ASP A 284 -20.48 14.41 6.17
N ASP A 285 -20.17 15.71 6.11
CA ASP A 285 -18.92 16.31 5.66
C ASP A 285 -18.16 17.03 6.78
N ALA A 286 -18.60 16.92 8.04
CA ALA A 286 -18.04 17.65 9.18
C ALA A 286 -16.51 17.51 9.30
N HIS A 287 -15.97 16.31 9.01
CA HIS A 287 -14.54 16.05 9.00
C HIS A 287 -13.81 16.65 7.79
N TYR A 288 -14.48 16.80 6.65
CA TYR A 288 -13.94 17.57 5.52
C TYR A 288 -13.89 19.06 5.86
N VAL A 289 -14.94 19.59 6.48
CA VAL A 289 -14.99 20.99 6.96
C VAL A 289 -13.84 21.24 7.94
N ALA A 290 -13.64 20.35 8.91
CA ALA A 290 -12.57 20.48 9.90
C ALA A 290 -11.17 20.53 9.26
N ILE A 291 -10.88 19.65 8.30
CA ILE A 291 -9.58 19.65 7.60
C ILE A 291 -9.39 20.91 6.76
N VAL A 292 -10.41 21.36 6.03
CA VAL A 292 -10.34 22.61 5.27
C VAL A 292 -10.03 23.78 6.21
N GLN A 293 -10.77 23.89 7.32
CA GLN A 293 -10.60 24.97 8.28
C GLN A 293 -9.22 24.96 8.94
N GLU A 294 -8.72 23.78 9.33
CA GLU A 294 -7.41 23.65 9.98
C GLU A 294 -6.28 24.05 9.03
N LEU A 295 -6.35 23.62 7.76
CA LEU A 295 -5.38 24.00 6.74
C LEU A 295 -5.40 25.51 6.44
N GLU A 296 -6.59 26.11 6.33
CA GLU A 296 -6.70 27.56 6.14
C GLU A 296 -6.16 28.34 7.35
N CYS A 297 -6.42 27.86 8.57
CA CYS A 297 -5.86 28.43 9.80
C CYS A 297 -4.32 28.40 9.83
N MET A 298 -3.72 27.37 9.22
CA MET A 298 -2.27 27.24 9.06
C MET A 298 -1.70 28.05 7.89
N GLY A 299 -2.51 28.85 7.20
CA GLY A 299 -2.06 29.69 6.08
C GLY A 299 -2.01 28.97 4.74
N ALA A 300 -2.70 27.84 4.58
CA ALA A 300 -2.76 27.11 3.32
C ALA A 300 -4.02 27.45 2.53
N ARG A 301 -3.86 27.65 1.22
CA ARG A 301 -4.97 27.61 0.27
C ARG A 301 -5.36 26.15 0.05
N VAL A 302 -6.65 25.85 0.10
CA VAL A 302 -7.15 24.48 -0.09
C VAL A 302 -7.85 24.36 -1.43
N ILE A 303 -7.72 23.22 -2.12
CA ILE A 303 -8.51 22.90 -3.34
C ILE A 303 -9.18 21.55 -3.13
N PRO A 304 -10.40 21.50 -2.57
CA PRO A 304 -11.11 20.24 -2.33
C PRO A 304 -11.86 19.78 -3.58
N VAL A 305 -11.36 18.73 -4.22
CA VAL A 305 -11.96 18.13 -5.40
C VAL A 305 -12.75 16.89 -5.04
N PHE A 306 -13.82 16.60 -5.76
CA PHE A 306 -14.63 15.40 -5.53
C PHE A 306 -14.93 14.65 -6.83
N ALA A 307 -15.28 13.38 -6.67
CA ALA A 307 -15.89 12.58 -7.72
C ALA A 307 -17.06 11.73 -7.17
N GLY A 308 -18.08 11.51 -8.00
CA GLY A 308 -19.16 10.55 -7.75
C GLY A 308 -18.82 9.12 -8.19
N GLY A 309 -17.80 8.94 -9.03
CA GLY A 309 -17.27 7.63 -9.41
C GLY A 309 -15.99 7.28 -8.66
N LEU A 310 -15.52 6.04 -8.84
CA LEU A 310 -14.30 5.52 -8.22
C LEU A 310 -13.00 5.87 -8.96
N ASP A 311 -13.02 6.86 -9.85
CA ASP A 311 -11.83 7.30 -10.60
C ASP A 311 -11.51 8.75 -10.24
N PHE A 312 -10.74 8.91 -9.16
CA PHE A 312 -10.32 10.20 -8.63
C PHE A 312 -9.12 10.80 -9.38
N SER A 313 -8.51 10.07 -10.33
CA SER A 313 -7.51 10.66 -11.24
C SER A 313 -8.13 11.74 -12.13
N LYS A 314 -9.43 11.64 -12.45
CA LYS A 314 -10.15 12.62 -13.27
C LYS A 314 -10.20 14.02 -12.63
N PRO A 315 -10.73 14.19 -11.39
CA PRO A 315 -10.70 15.50 -10.75
C PRO A 315 -9.28 16.00 -10.45
N VAL A 316 -8.32 15.10 -10.15
CA VAL A 316 -6.91 15.49 -10.00
C VAL A 316 -6.37 16.12 -11.28
N ASP A 317 -6.55 15.45 -12.43
CA ASP A 317 -6.10 15.94 -13.74
C ASP A 317 -6.85 17.21 -14.18
N ALA A 318 -8.10 17.38 -13.79
CA ALA A 318 -8.91 18.54 -14.15
C ALA A 318 -8.60 19.78 -13.29
N PHE A 319 -8.35 19.61 -11.99
CA PHE A 319 -8.42 20.71 -11.03
C PHE A 319 -7.13 21.00 -10.26
N PHE A 320 -6.14 20.10 -10.26
CA PHE A 320 -4.84 20.33 -9.58
C PHE A 320 -3.78 20.95 -10.48
N TYR A 321 -4.13 21.31 -11.71
CA TYR A 321 -3.24 21.93 -12.67
C TYR A 321 -3.72 23.33 -13.04
N ASP A 322 -2.79 24.21 -13.41
CA ASP A 322 -3.11 25.50 -13.99
C ASP A 322 -3.84 25.26 -15.33
N PRO A 323 -5.09 25.76 -15.48
CA PRO A 323 -5.85 25.61 -16.72
C PRO A 323 -5.15 26.16 -17.97
N LEU A 324 -4.24 27.13 -17.81
CA LEU A 324 -3.46 27.71 -18.92
C LEU A 324 -2.28 26.81 -19.34
N SER A 325 -1.82 25.93 -18.45
CA SER A 325 -0.65 25.08 -18.67
C SER A 325 -0.95 23.76 -19.40
N LYS A 326 -2.21 23.49 -19.76
CA LYS A 326 -2.65 22.22 -20.36
C LYS A 326 -2.17 20.98 -19.58
N GLY A 327 -2.24 21.03 -18.25
CA GLY A 327 -1.85 19.90 -17.39
C GLY A 327 -0.33 19.77 -17.15
N GLN A 328 0.45 20.81 -17.43
CA GLN A 328 1.91 20.77 -17.22
C GLN A 328 2.37 21.39 -15.90
N THR A 329 1.63 22.36 -15.37
CA THR A 329 2.01 23.08 -14.15
C THR A 329 1.01 22.78 -13.04
N PRO A 330 1.37 21.94 -12.05
CA PRO A 330 0.52 21.72 -10.89
C PRO A 330 0.44 22.98 -10.02
N ILE A 331 -0.76 23.28 -9.53
CA ILE A 331 -1.03 24.41 -8.61
C ILE A 331 -1.11 23.99 -7.14
N VAL A 332 -0.99 22.70 -6.87
CA VAL A 332 -0.94 22.09 -5.52
C VAL A 332 0.50 21.70 -5.15
N ASP A 333 0.82 21.76 -3.86
CA ASP A 333 2.09 21.32 -3.28
C ASP A 333 2.01 19.92 -2.66
N VAL A 334 0.84 19.54 -2.16
CA VAL A 334 0.54 18.23 -1.56
C VAL A 334 -0.88 17.83 -1.96
N ALA A 335 -1.10 16.54 -2.19
CA ALA A 335 -2.42 15.96 -2.39
C ALA A 335 -2.77 15.06 -1.20
N ILE A 336 -3.93 15.28 -0.59
CA ILE A 336 -4.44 14.46 0.51
C ILE A 336 -5.75 13.81 0.07
N SER A 337 -5.80 12.49 0.06
CA SER A 337 -7.03 11.75 -0.14
C SER A 337 -7.72 11.53 1.20
N LEU A 338 -8.97 11.99 1.30
CA LEU A 338 -9.86 11.72 2.43
C LEU A 338 -10.80 10.54 2.13
N THR A 339 -10.58 9.82 1.04
CA THR A 339 -11.48 8.75 0.60
C THR A 339 -11.23 7.43 1.33
N GLY A 340 -10.00 7.19 1.79
CA GLY A 340 -9.59 5.89 2.33
C GLY A 340 -9.59 4.76 1.28
N PHE A 341 -9.53 5.08 -0.01
CA PHE A 341 -9.50 4.11 -1.11
C PHE A 341 -8.35 4.39 -2.09
N ALA A 342 -8.12 3.45 -3.02
CA ALA A 342 -7.25 3.70 -4.18
C ALA A 342 -7.70 4.96 -4.93
N LEU A 343 -6.75 5.64 -5.57
CA LEU A 343 -7.05 6.78 -6.42
C LEU A 343 -7.89 6.37 -7.64
N VAL A 344 -7.66 5.16 -8.17
CA VAL A 344 -8.39 4.63 -9.33
C VAL A 344 -8.88 3.20 -9.05
N GLY A 345 -10.20 3.08 -8.94
CA GLY A 345 -10.91 1.82 -8.75
C GLY A 345 -11.51 1.67 -7.35
N GLY A 346 -12.30 0.61 -7.18
CA GLY A 346 -12.93 0.26 -5.90
C GLY A 346 -12.31 -0.98 -5.26
N PRO A 347 -12.79 -1.38 -4.08
CA PRO A 347 -12.30 -2.56 -3.35
C PRO A 347 -12.22 -3.86 -4.17
N ALA A 348 -13.10 -4.02 -5.16
CA ALA A 348 -13.17 -5.23 -5.99
C ALA A 348 -12.29 -5.19 -7.25
N ARG A 349 -11.88 -4.00 -7.72
CA ARG A 349 -11.03 -3.85 -8.91
C ARG A 349 -10.32 -2.49 -8.88
N GLN A 350 -9.02 -2.52 -8.62
CA GLN A 350 -8.13 -1.35 -8.63
C GLN A 350 -7.33 -1.28 -9.94
N ASP A 351 -6.92 -0.08 -10.34
CA ASP A 351 -6.02 0.19 -11.47
C ASP A 351 -4.83 1.04 -10.99
N HIS A 352 -3.93 0.40 -10.25
CA HIS A 352 -2.71 1.03 -9.73
C HIS A 352 -1.83 1.63 -10.83
N PRO A 353 -1.61 0.98 -11.99
CA PRO A 353 -0.81 1.60 -13.07
C PRO A 353 -1.33 2.97 -13.50
N LYS A 354 -2.65 3.13 -13.62
CA LYS A 354 -3.24 4.43 -13.95
C LYS A 354 -3.13 5.43 -12.80
N ALA A 355 -3.31 4.99 -11.56
CA ALA A 355 -3.12 5.84 -10.38
C ALA A 355 -1.68 6.37 -10.29
N ILE A 356 -0.69 5.48 -10.46
CA ILE A 356 0.74 5.81 -10.47
C ILE A 356 1.07 6.78 -11.60
N ASP A 357 0.54 6.60 -12.82
CA ASP A 357 0.76 7.55 -13.91
C ASP A 357 0.26 8.96 -13.55
N ALA A 358 -0.98 9.07 -13.05
CA ALA A 358 -1.57 10.35 -12.67
C ALA A 358 -0.79 11.04 -11.54
N LEU A 359 -0.44 10.30 -10.48
CA LEU A 359 0.32 10.82 -9.34
C LEU A 359 1.76 11.18 -9.72
N LYS A 360 2.40 10.39 -10.58
CA LYS A 360 3.76 10.66 -11.07
C LYS A 360 3.80 11.89 -11.97
N ARG A 361 2.75 12.14 -12.76
CA ARG A 361 2.60 13.39 -13.54
C ARG A 361 2.43 14.60 -12.62
N LEU A 362 1.63 14.46 -11.57
CA LEU A 362 1.43 15.50 -10.55
C LEU A 362 2.74 15.79 -9.80
N ASN A 363 3.49 14.73 -9.48
CA ASN A 363 4.78 14.74 -8.81
C ASN A 363 4.75 15.57 -7.50
N ARG A 364 3.80 15.23 -6.62
CA ARG A 364 3.61 15.84 -5.29
C ARG A 364 3.44 14.74 -4.25
N PRO A 365 3.77 15.00 -2.96
CA PRO A 365 3.46 14.07 -1.88
C PRO A 365 1.96 13.73 -1.88
N TYR A 366 1.65 12.43 -1.80
CA TYR A 366 0.29 11.90 -1.83
C TYR A 366 -0.02 11.21 -0.50
N MET A 367 -0.76 11.90 0.36
CA MET A 367 -1.18 11.40 1.67
C MET A 367 -2.56 10.76 1.55
N VAL A 368 -2.83 9.69 2.29
CA VAL A 368 -4.17 9.09 2.36
C VAL A 368 -4.57 8.95 3.81
N THR A 369 -5.66 9.63 4.18
CA THR A 369 -6.23 9.55 5.52
C THR A 369 -7.34 8.50 5.58
N LEU A 370 -7.64 8.04 6.79
CA LEU A 370 -8.57 6.95 7.03
C LEU A 370 -9.82 7.46 7.78
N PRO A 371 -11.00 7.46 7.15
CA PRO A 371 -12.25 7.54 7.88
C PRO A 371 -12.57 6.17 8.51
N LEU A 372 -12.93 6.12 9.79
CA LEU A 372 -13.40 4.88 10.43
C LEU A 372 -14.82 4.55 9.92
N VAL A 373 -14.88 3.82 8.81
CA VAL A 373 -16.16 3.48 8.14
C VAL A 373 -16.88 2.33 8.86
N PHE A 374 -16.12 1.35 9.35
CA PHE A 374 -16.67 0.12 9.94
C PHE A 374 -16.64 0.11 11.47
N GLN A 375 -15.74 0.90 12.06
CA GLN A 375 -15.57 1.03 13.51
C GLN A 375 -16.12 2.36 13.99
N THR A 376 -16.70 2.35 15.19
CA THR A 376 -16.96 3.57 15.95
C THR A 376 -15.66 4.17 16.49
N THR A 377 -15.69 5.44 16.86
CA THR A 377 -14.54 6.12 17.48
C THR A 377 -14.12 5.41 18.78
N GLU A 378 -15.09 5.02 19.60
CA GLU A 378 -14.85 4.35 20.88
C GLU A 378 -14.20 2.98 20.70
N GLU A 379 -14.68 2.18 19.74
CA GLU A 379 -14.07 0.88 19.42
C GLU A 379 -12.61 1.01 18.99
N TRP A 380 -12.26 2.05 18.24
CA TRP A 380 -10.86 2.32 17.87
C TRP A 380 -10.04 2.79 19.07
N GLN A 381 -10.56 3.70 19.88
CA GLN A 381 -9.86 4.24 21.06
C GLN A 381 -9.55 3.15 22.08
N ASP A 382 -10.50 2.27 22.38
CA ASP A 382 -10.34 1.19 23.37
C ASP A 382 -9.53 -0.01 22.84
N SER A 383 -9.25 -0.07 21.54
CA SER A 383 -8.56 -1.19 20.90
C SER A 383 -7.03 -1.07 20.98
N ASP A 384 -6.37 -2.06 21.60
CA ASP A 384 -4.90 -2.22 21.55
C ASP A 384 -4.38 -2.48 20.12
N LEU A 385 -5.20 -3.10 19.27
CA LEU A 385 -4.86 -3.32 17.85
C LEU A 385 -4.92 -2.00 17.05
N GLY A 386 -5.79 -1.08 17.49
CA GLY A 386 -6.27 0.04 16.69
C GLY A 386 -7.28 -0.44 15.66
N LEU A 387 -6.92 -0.34 14.37
CA LEU A 387 -7.81 -0.68 13.26
C LEU A 387 -8.11 -2.18 13.15
N HIS A 388 -9.35 -2.53 12.77
CA HIS A 388 -9.70 -3.92 12.48
C HIS A 388 -9.03 -4.42 11.18
N PRO A 389 -8.67 -5.72 11.09
CA PRO A 389 -7.92 -6.27 9.94
C PRO A 389 -8.59 -6.06 8.58
N ILE A 390 -9.93 -6.13 8.51
CA ILE A 390 -10.68 -5.86 7.28
C ILE A 390 -10.48 -4.42 6.82
N GLN A 391 -10.50 -3.47 7.76
CA GLN A 391 -10.32 -2.07 7.47
C GLN A 391 -8.88 -1.78 7.05
N VAL A 392 -7.89 -2.42 7.68
CA VAL A 392 -6.48 -2.34 7.26
C VAL A 392 -6.31 -2.83 5.82
N ALA A 393 -6.90 -3.98 5.47
CA ALA A 393 -6.80 -4.53 4.13
C ALA A 393 -7.40 -3.60 3.07
N LEU A 394 -8.53 -2.95 3.36
CA LEU A 394 -9.24 -2.12 2.39
C LEU A 394 -8.75 -0.68 2.32
N GLN A 395 -8.43 -0.06 3.45
CA GLN A 395 -8.14 1.37 3.54
C GLN A 395 -6.66 1.72 3.70
N ILE A 396 -5.82 0.76 4.13
CA ILE A 396 -4.37 1.00 4.27
C ILE A 396 -3.60 0.29 3.15
N ALA A 397 -3.77 -1.03 3.03
CA ALA A 397 -2.93 -1.81 2.11
C ALA A 397 -3.15 -1.43 0.65
N ILE A 398 -4.37 -1.07 0.25
CA ILE A 398 -4.69 -0.69 -1.12
C ILE A 398 -4.06 0.66 -1.50
N PRO A 399 -4.21 1.75 -0.71
CA PRO A 399 -3.52 3.00 -1.02
C PRO A 399 -1.99 2.93 -0.97
N GLU A 400 -1.40 2.04 -0.16
CA GLU A 400 0.05 1.80 -0.15
C GLU A 400 0.58 1.38 -1.53
N LEU A 401 -0.24 0.68 -2.34
CA LEU A 401 0.11 0.27 -3.72
C LEU A 401 0.10 1.45 -4.70
N ASP A 402 -0.63 2.53 -4.40
CA ASP A 402 -0.58 3.79 -5.16
C ASP A 402 0.63 4.66 -4.77
N GLY A 403 1.41 4.24 -3.76
CA GLY A 403 2.51 5.03 -3.18
C GLY A 403 2.03 6.05 -2.15
N ALA A 404 0.88 5.82 -1.51
CA ALA A 404 0.38 6.72 -0.48
C ALA A 404 1.22 6.70 0.80
N ILE A 405 1.35 7.86 1.42
CA ILE A 405 2.03 8.05 2.71
C ILE A 405 1.03 8.37 3.84
N GLU A 406 1.46 8.11 5.06
CA GLU A 406 0.86 8.59 6.32
C GLU A 406 -0.64 8.24 6.51
N PRO A 407 -0.96 6.95 6.77
CA PRO A 407 -2.34 6.48 6.96
C PRO A 407 -2.92 6.89 8.32
N ILE A 408 -3.17 8.19 8.50
CA ILE A 408 -3.69 8.79 9.74
C ILE A 408 -5.22 8.77 9.73
N ILE A 409 -5.81 8.39 10.86
CA ILE A 409 -7.27 8.40 11.05
C ILE A 409 -7.73 9.83 11.25
N VAL A 410 -8.77 10.30 10.55
CA VAL A 410 -9.24 11.71 10.69
C VAL A 410 -10.64 11.83 11.26
N SER A 411 -11.45 10.79 11.12
CA SER A 411 -12.84 10.79 11.53
C SER A 411 -13.29 9.41 11.96
N GLY A 412 -14.29 9.36 12.84
CA GLY A 412 -14.94 8.12 13.23
C GLY A 412 -16.44 8.25 13.39
N ARG A 413 -17.14 7.12 13.34
CA ARG A 413 -18.60 7.10 13.45
C ARG A 413 -19.04 7.27 14.89
N ASP A 414 -20.00 8.17 15.10
CA ASP A 414 -20.75 8.26 16.35
C ASP A 414 -21.61 7.01 16.54
N GLY A 415 -21.44 6.32 17.67
CA GLY A 415 -22.26 5.15 18.02
C GLY A 415 -23.75 5.44 18.19
N THR A 416 -24.16 6.72 18.33
CA THR A 416 -25.56 7.12 18.50
C THR A 416 -26.22 7.56 17.19
N THR A 417 -25.63 8.51 16.48
CA THR A 417 -26.21 9.08 15.25
C THR A 417 -25.74 8.38 13.97
N GLY A 418 -24.64 7.63 14.04
CA GLY A 418 -24.01 6.97 12.90
C GLY A 418 -23.25 7.91 11.96
N LYS A 419 -23.25 9.23 12.22
CA LYS A 419 -22.55 10.26 11.45
C LYS A 419 -21.05 10.26 11.71
N ALA A 420 -20.27 10.78 10.77
CA ALA A 420 -18.84 10.98 10.93
C ALA A 420 -18.55 12.19 11.84
N ILE A 421 -17.77 11.97 12.89
CA ILE A 421 -17.24 13.00 13.78
C ILE A 421 -15.75 13.20 13.46
N ALA A 422 -15.34 14.46 13.34
CA ALA A 422 -13.94 14.84 13.20
C ALA A 422 -13.18 14.64 14.52
N LEU A 423 -11.97 14.08 14.45
CA LEU A 423 -11.10 13.93 15.61
C LEU A 423 -10.05 15.05 15.57
N GLN A 424 -10.22 16.07 16.41
CA GLN A 424 -9.46 17.32 16.33
C GLN A 424 -7.94 17.11 16.34
N ASP A 425 -7.44 16.31 17.30
CA ASP A 425 -6.01 16.01 17.43
C ASP A 425 -5.43 15.34 16.17
N ARG A 426 -6.25 14.52 15.49
CA ARG A 426 -5.84 13.87 14.25
C ARG A 426 -5.93 14.77 13.03
N VAL A 427 -6.95 15.65 12.99
CA VAL A 427 -7.08 16.69 11.96
C VAL A 427 -5.85 17.61 12.00
N GLU A 428 -5.44 18.02 13.20
CA GLU A 428 -4.21 18.78 13.44
C GLU A 428 -2.97 18.04 12.95
N ALA A 429 -2.82 16.75 13.28
CA ALA A 429 -1.67 15.96 12.84
C ALA A 429 -1.56 15.88 11.31
N VAL A 430 -2.68 15.61 10.61
CA VAL A 430 -2.71 15.59 9.14
C VAL A 430 -2.35 16.96 8.56
N ALA A 431 -2.95 18.03 9.08
CA ALA A 431 -2.71 19.39 8.60
C ALA A 431 -1.24 19.80 8.80
N GLN A 432 -0.69 19.59 10.01
CA GLN A 432 0.70 19.93 10.34
C GLN A 432 1.69 19.16 9.46
N ARG A 433 1.49 17.86 9.26
CA ARG A 433 2.36 17.04 8.43
C ARG A 433 2.26 17.39 6.94
N ALA A 434 1.05 17.65 6.44
CA ALA A 434 0.85 18.14 5.07
C ALA A 434 1.56 19.49 4.85
N MET A 435 1.50 20.39 5.82
CA MET A 435 2.21 21.67 5.77
C MET A 435 3.73 21.50 5.76
N LYS A 436 4.27 20.51 6.49
CA LYS A 436 5.71 20.21 6.43
C LYS A 436 6.14 19.64 5.07
N TRP A 437 5.32 18.79 4.46
CA TRP A 437 5.54 18.33 3.08
C TRP A 437 5.46 19.47 2.06
N ALA A 438 4.50 20.39 2.20
CA ALA A 438 4.40 21.58 1.36
C ALA A 438 5.62 22.51 1.55
N ASN A 439 6.08 22.69 2.79
CA ASN A 439 7.29 23.43 3.10
C ASN A 439 8.52 22.80 2.44
N LEU A 440 8.67 21.47 2.43
CA LEU A 440 9.75 20.79 1.70
C LEU A 440 9.73 21.11 0.20
N ARG A 441 8.55 21.30 -0.41
CA ARG A 441 8.46 21.67 -1.83
C ARG A 441 8.96 23.08 -2.09
N ARG A 442 8.61 24.02 -1.19
CA ARG A 442 8.76 25.46 -1.39
C ARG A 442 10.04 26.04 -0.84
N LYS A 443 10.53 25.52 0.29
CA LYS A 443 11.74 26.00 0.95
C LYS A 443 12.93 25.89 -0.02
N PRO A 444 13.72 26.96 -0.20
CA PRO A 444 14.89 26.92 -1.07
C PRO A 444 15.87 25.84 -0.61
N LYS A 445 16.49 25.14 -1.57
CA LYS A 445 17.38 24.00 -1.29
C LYS A 445 18.51 24.32 -0.31
N LEU A 446 19.11 25.51 -0.41
CA LEU A 446 20.17 25.98 0.48
C LEU A 446 19.73 26.15 1.94
N GLN A 447 18.43 26.29 2.20
CA GLN A 447 17.87 26.49 3.54
C GLN A 447 17.22 25.22 4.11
N LYS A 448 17.15 24.14 3.33
CA LYS A 448 16.56 22.88 3.77
C LYS A 448 17.49 22.18 4.74
N ARG A 449 16.94 21.83 5.91
CA ARG A 449 17.62 21.11 6.98
C ARG A 449 17.21 19.64 6.98
N LEU A 450 18.17 18.75 6.73
CA LEU A 450 17.96 17.30 6.79
C LEU A 450 18.66 16.70 8.00
N ALA A 451 17.89 16.08 8.90
CA ALA A 451 18.44 15.22 9.93
C ALA A 451 18.62 13.81 9.38
N ILE A 452 19.77 13.19 9.61
CA ILE A 452 20.08 11.81 9.28
C ILE A 452 20.23 11.07 10.61
N THR A 453 19.40 10.07 10.84
CA THR A 453 19.35 9.32 12.10
C THR A 453 19.97 7.94 11.90
N ILE A 454 21.02 7.64 12.67
CA ILE A 454 21.71 6.35 12.71
C ILE A 454 21.29 5.57 13.95
N PHE A 455 21.13 4.25 13.83
CA PHE A 455 20.79 3.38 14.96
C PHE A 455 22.04 2.80 15.66
N SER A 456 21.94 2.63 16.97
CA SER A 456 22.93 1.95 17.81
C SER A 456 22.40 0.59 18.27
N PHE A 457 22.27 -0.36 17.32
CA PHE A 457 21.76 -1.70 17.60
C PHE A 457 22.66 -2.80 17.00
N PRO A 458 23.06 -3.84 17.77
CA PRO A 458 22.88 -4.03 19.22
C PRO A 458 23.51 -2.90 20.06
N PRO A 459 23.03 -2.64 21.30
CA PRO A 459 23.39 -1.46 22.09
C PRO A 459 24.83 -1.52 22.64
N ASP A 460 25.80 -1.29 21.76
CA ASP A 460 27.20 -1.03 22.09
C ASP A 460 27.68 0.15 21.25
N LYS A 461 28.54 1.00 21.82
CA LYS A 461 29.12 2.16 21.12
C LYS A 461 29.93 1.72 19.89
N GLY A 462 30.46 0.50 19.88
CA GLY A 462 31.14 -0.10 18.72
C GLY A 462 30.21 -0.54 17.57
N ASN A 463 28.89 -0.65 17.81
CA ASN A 463 27.91 -1.17 16.84
C ASN A 463 27.03 -0.07 16.22
N VAL A 464 27.33 1.21 16.48
CA VAL A 464 26.62 2.34 15.87
C VAL A 464 26.74 2.29 14.35
N GLY A 465 25.61 2.35 13.66
CA GLY A 465 25.58 2.25 12.20
C GLY A 465 25.63 0.82 11.66
N THR A 466 25.26 -0.17 12.46
CA THR A 466 25.04 -1.54 11.94
C THR A 466 23.62 -1.64 11.38
N ALA A 467 23.51 -1.97 10.10
CA ALA A 467 22.24 -2.26 9.44
C ALA A 467 22.40 -3.47 8.52
N ALA A 468 21.34 -4.26 8.37
CA ALA A 468 21.38 -5.48 7.57
C ALA A 468 21.85 -5.17 6.14
N TYR A 469 23.02 -5.73 5.81
CA TYR A 469 23.66 -5.60 4.50
C TYR A 469 23.89 -4.18 3.99
N LEU A 470 24.06 -3.21 4.89
CA LEU A 470 24.24 -1.80 4.53
C LEU A 470 25.49 -1.23 5.22
N ASP A 471 26.38 -0.61 4.44
CA ASP A 471 27.46 0.22 4.94
C ASP A 471 26.86 1.61 5.25
N VAL A 472 26.50 1.83 6.50
CA VAL A 472 25.75 3.02 6.90
C VAL A 472 26.58 4.29 6.74
N PHE A 473 27.81 4.33 7.25
CA PHE A 473 28.65 5.54 7.13
C PHE A 473 29.10 5.77 5.68
N GLY A 474 29.42 4.72 4.92
CA GLY A 474 29.68 4.82 3.49
C GLY A 474 28.48 5.38 2.72
N SER A 475 27.28 4.91 3.03
CA SER A 475 26.04 5.39 2.41
C SER A 475 25.71 6.84 2.77
N ILE A 476 25.86 7.22 4.05
CA ILE A 476 25.63 8.60 4.50
C ILE A 476 26.62 9.55 3.83
N TYR A 477 27.89 9.16 3.71
CA TYR A 477 28.90 9.95 3.03
C TYR A 477 28.53 10.22 1.56
N GLU A 478 28.10 9.20 0.82
CA GLU A 478 27.66 9.38 -0.58
C GLU A 478 26.37 10.24 -0.67
N VAL A 479 25.44 10.09 0.27
CA VAL A 479 24.25 10.96 0.36
C VAL A 479 24.63 12.41 0.62
N MET A 480 25.50 12.69 1.59
CA MET A 480 25.97 14.04 1.90
C MET A 480 26.70 14.68 0.71
N LYS A 481 27.56 13.92 0.03
CA LYS A 481 28.26 14.35 -1.18
C LYS A 481 27.29 14.67 -2.31
N ALA A 482 26.31 13.79 -2.57
CA ALA A 482 25.28 14.02 -3.58
C ALA A 482 24.42 15.23 -3.24
N MET A 483 24.07 15.44 -1.97
CA MET A 483 23.33 16.62 -1.51
C MET A 483 24.11 17.91 -1.74
N GLN A 484 25.41 17.95 -1.38
CA GLN A 484 26.27 19.11 -1.63
C GLN A 484 26.33 19.45 -3.12
N GLN A 485 26.56 18.44 -3.98
CA GLN A 485 26.58 18.60 -5.44
C GLN A 485 25.24 19.07 -6.01
N ASN A 486 24.13 18.69 -5.36
CA ASN A 486 22.80 19.13 -5.75
C ASN A 486 22.43 20.53 -5.24
N GLY A 487 23.29 21.21 -4.47
CA GLY A 487 23.06 22.58 -3.98
C GLY A 487 22.35 22.67 -2.63
N TYR A 488 22.45 21.63 -1.80
CA TYR A 488 22.18 21.76 -0.36
C TYR A 488 23.39 22.37 0.36
N ASP A 489 23.14 23.02 1.48
CA ASP A 489 24.19 23.60 2.32
C ASP A 489 24.82 22.53 3.22
N VAL A 490 25.87 21.88 2.72
CA VAL A 490 26.67 20.88 3.45
C VAL A 490 28.06 21.47 3.71
N GLN A 491 28.30 21.86 4.96
CA GLN A 491 29.57 22.45 5.40
C GLN A 491 30.49 21.37 5.97
N ASP A 492 31.81 21.59 5.87
CA ASP A 492 32.84 20.71 6.45
C ASP A 492 32.65 19.22 6.11
N LEU A 493 32.27 18.92 4.86
CA LEU A 493 32.12 17.54 4.38
C LEU A 493 33.44 16.78 4.63
N PRO A 494 33.43 15.67 5.40
CA PRO A 494 34.64 14.90 5.67
C PRO A 494 35.31 14.37 4.39
N GLU A 495 36.60 14.05 4.44
CA GLU A 495 37.34 13.57 3.24
C GLU A 495 36.97 12.12 2.86
N SER A 496 36.45 11.33 3.79
CA SER A 496 36.04 9.94 3.57
C SER A 496 34.93 9.49 4.53
N ALA A 497 34.37 8.31 4.30
CA ALA A 497 33.38 7.68 5.19
C ALA A 497 33.97 7.40 6.59
N GLU A 498 35.25 7.01 6.66
CA GLU A 498 35.96 6.80 7.92
C GLU A 498 36.13 8.11 8.70
N ALA A 499 36.45 9.20 8.01
CA ALA A 499 36.54 10.53 8.63
C ALA A 499 35.16 11.01 9.13
N LEU A 500 34.08 10.69 8.41
CA LEU A 500 32.71 10.94 8.86
C LEU A 500 32.37 10.13 10.13
N MET A 501 32.72 8.85 10.16
CA MET A 501 32.55 8.02 11.35
C MET A 501 33.32 8.58 12.54
N GLN A 502 34.58 9.00 12.35
CA GLN A 502 35.40 9.62 13.40
C GLN A 502 34.83 10.95 13.92
N ALA A 503 34.15 11.73 13.07
CA ALA A 503 33.52 12.98 13.47
C ALA A 503 32.28 12.78 14.36
N VAL A 504 31.62 11.62 14.24
CA VAL A 504 30.43 11.25 15.02
C VAL A 504 30.79 10.39 16.24
N ILE A 505 31.78 9.52 16.10
CA ILE A 505 32.27 8.60 17.12
C ILE A 505 33.78 8.84 17.27
N HIS A 506 34.18 9.48 18.36
CA HIS A 506 35.59 9.71 18.67
C HIS A 506 36.26 8.37 19.01
N ASP A 507 37.38 8.10 18.33
CA ASP A 507 38.17 6.86 18.44
C ASP A 507 37.34 5.55 18.36
N PRO A 508 36.68 5.29 17.22
CA PRO A 508 35.73 4.19 17.08
C PRO A 508 36.40 2.81 17.15
N GLN A 509 37.70 2.73 16.82
CA GLN A 509 38.49 1.50 16.89
C GLN A 509 39.18 1.30 18.25
N ALA A 510 38.95 2.20 19.20
CA ALA A 510 39.59 2.21 20.50
C ALA A 510 41.13 2.14 20.44
N GLN A 511 41.74 2.84 19.48
CA GLN A 511 43.20 2.81 19.27
C GLN A 511 43.95 3.49 20.42
N TYR A 512 43.37 4.54 20.99
CA TYR A 512 43.98 5.40 22.01
C TYR A 512 43.08 5.62 23.24
N ALA A 513 41.75 5.64 23.06
CA ALA A 513 40.75 5.90 24.08
C ALA A 513 39.49 5.03 23.86
N ASN A 514 38.59 5.02 24.84
CA ASN A 514 37.29 4.36 24.66
C ASN A 514 36.43 5.13 23.65
N PRO A 515 35.65 4.44 22.79
CA PRO A 515 34.75 5.10 21.85
C PRO A 515 33.77 6.04 22.57
N GLU A 516 33.70 7.29 22.10
CA GLU A 516 32.81 8.32 22.65
C GLU A 516 32.00 9.01 21.56
N LEU A 517 30.68 9.05 21.72
CA LEU A 517 29.80 9.74 20.77
C LEU A 517 29.96 11.25 20.91
N ASN A 518 30.03 11.96 19.78
CA ASN A 518 30.08 13.41 19.78
C ASN A 518 28.77 13.99 20.35
N ILE A 519 28.88 14.84 21.39
CA ILE A 519 27.73 15.57 21.95
C ILE A 519 27.46 16.78 21.05
N ALA A 520 26.32 16.78 20.36
CA ALA A 520 25.85 17.89 19.54
C ALA A 520 25.19 18.99 20.37
N TYR A 521 24.45 18.59 21.41
CA TYR A 521 23.65 19.50 22.23
C TYR A 521 23.45 18.94 23.64
N ARG A 522 23.35 19.84 24.62
CA ARG A 522 22.98 19.53 26.01
C ARG A 522 21.66 20.22 26.31
N MET A 523 20.60 19.43 26.48
CA MET A 523 19.25 19.93 26.73
C MET A 523 18.99 19.94 28.23
N SER A 524 18.76 21.14 28.78
CA SER A 524 18.42 21.27 30.20
C SER A 524 17.04 20.67 30.49
N VAL A 525 16.84 20.16 31.70
CA VAL A 525 15.54 19.60 32.13
C VAL A 525 14.38 20.59 31.92
N PRO A 526 14.47 21.88 32.29
CA PRO A 526 13.37 22.82 32.05
C PRO A 526 13.06 23.05 30.56
N GLU A 527 14.07 22.97 29.69
CA GLU A 527 13.86 23.06 28.24
C GLU A 527 13.17 21.80 27.71
N TYR A 528 13.62 20.62 28.14
CA TYR A 528 13.03 19.32 27.80
C TYR A 528 11.57 19.23 28.24
N GLU A 529 11.26 19.54 29.50
CA GLU A 529 9.88 19.47 30.01
C GLU A 529 8.93 20.42 29.30
N ARG A 530 9.44 21.59 28.86
CA ARG A 530 8.67 22.60 28.10
C ARG A 530 8.38 22.16 26.67
N LEU A 531 9.34 21.51 26.01
CA LEU A 531 9.24 21.12 24.61
C LEU A 531 8.68 19.69 24.42
N THR A 532 8.72 18.86 25.45
CA THR A 532 8.25 17.46 25.42
C THR A 532 7.06 17.30 26.37
N PRO A 533 5.83 17.58 25.94
CA PRO A 533 4.65 17.59 26.83
C PRO A 533 4.34 16.21 27.44
N TYR A 534 4.74 15.12 26.77
CA TYR A 534 4.54 13.75 27.22
C TYR A 534 5.63 13.24 28.19
N HIS A 535 6.60 14.07 28.63
CA HIS A 535 7.71 13.62 29.49
C HIS A 535 7.23 12.94 30.79
N LYS A 536 6.12 13.43 31.39
CA LYS A 536 5.57 12.86 32.63
C LYS A 536 5.15 11.40 32.49
N ARG A 537 4.71 10.98 31.29
CA ARG A 537 4.35 9.58 31.02
C ARG A 537 5.57 8.66 31.05
N LEU A 538 6.76 9.21 30.85
CA LEU A 538 8.01 8.45 30.85
C LEU A 538 8.56 8.26 32.28
N GLU A 539 8.15 9.10 33.23
CA GLU A 539 8.65 9.07 34.60
C GLU A 539 8.29 7.77 35.34
N GLU A 540 7.18 7.12 34.97
CA GLU A 540 6.75 5.85 35.54
C GLU A 540 7.84 4.77 35.41
N ASN A 541 8.52 4.73 34.26
CA ASN A 541 9.55 3.72 33.97
C ASN A 541 10.98 4.24 34.20
N TRP A 542 11.20 5.55 34.08
CA TRP A 542 12.55 6.12 33.98
C TRP A 542 12.89 7.13 35.09
N GLY A 543 11.94 7.45 35.97
CA GLY A 543 12.08 8.48 37.01
C GLY A 543 12.04 9.89 36.41
N ALA A 544 12.38 10.92 37.19
CA ALA A 544 12.41 12.29 36.69
C ALA A 544 13.56 12.52 35.68
N ALA A 545 13.36 13.42 34.73
CA ALA A 545 14.42 13.89 33.84
C ALA A 545 15.58 14.51 34.65
N PRO A 546 16.85 14.36 34.22
CA PRO A 546 17.32 13.80 32.94
C PRO A 546 17.42 12.26 32.91
N GLY A 547 17.02 11.57 33.99
CA GLY A 547 17.12 10.12 34.10
C GLY A 547 18.58 9.63 34.24
N HIS A 548 18.87 8.43 33.72
CA HIS A 548 20.18 7.78 33.84
C HIS A 548 20.83 7.45 32.50
N LEU A 549 20.10 7.60 31.39
CA LEU A 549 20.54 7.27 30.04
C LEU A 549 20.70 8.55 29.23
N ASN A 550 21.80 8.67 28.49
CA ASN A 550 22.17 9.84 27.71
C ASN A 550 22.12 11.13 28.55
N THR A 551 22.80 11.13 29.68
CA THR A 551 22.89 12.30 30.57
C THR A 551 24.31 12.45 31.11
N ASP A 552 24.70 13.67 31.44
CA ASP A 552 25.88 13.98 32.24
C ASP A 552 25.56 14.15 33.74
N GLY A 553 24.33 13.84 34.13
CA GLY A 553 23.79 14.01 35.48
C GLY A 553 23.05 15.33 35.71
N GLN A 554 23.09 16.27 34.77
CA GLN A 554 22.34 17.54 34.82
C GLN A 554 21.45 17.72 33.57
N ASP A 555 22.02 17.46 32.40
CA ASP A 555 21.39 17.68 31.11
C ASP A 555 21.13 16.35 30.38
N LEU A 556 20.21 16.38 29.42
CA LEU A 556 20.00 15.33 28.42
C LEU A 556 20.97 15.56 27.24
N LEU A 557 21.73 14.54 26.88
CA LEU A 557 22.76 14.59 25.86
C LEU A 557 22.20 14.14 24.51
N ILE A 558 22.34 15.01 23.50
CA ILE A 558 21.99 14.70 22.12
C ILE A 558 23.27 14.37 21.36
N PHE A 559 23.36 13.14 20.87
CA PHE A 559 24.55 12.66 20.15
C PHE A 559 24.41 12.87 18.64
N GLY A 560 25.49 13.36 18.02
CA GLY A 560 25.55 13.62 16.58
C GLY A 560 26.50 14.74 16.22
N LYS A 561 26.52 15.12 14.94
CA LYS A 561 27.33 16.21 14.41
C LYS A 561 26.58 16.94 13.30
N ALA A 562 26.61 18.28 13.34
CA ALA A 562 26.08 19.12 12.27
C ALA A 562 27.18 19.47 11.25
N PHE A 563 26.79 19.46 9.97
CA PHE A 563 27.57 19.74 8.78
C PHE A 563 26.83 20.79 7.94
N GLY A 564 26.68 22.01 8.48
CA GLY A 564 25.79 23.02 7.92
C GLY A 564 24.32 22.67 8.18
N ASN A 565 23.53 22.54 7.11
CA ASN A 565 22.12 22.16 7.18
C ASN A 565 21.88 20.64 7.11
N VAL A 566 22.92 19.81 7.24
CA VAL A 566 22.79 18.36 7.44
C VAL A 566 23.25 17.99 8.84
N PHE A 567 22.41 17.29 9.60
CA PHE A 567 22.76 16.79 10.93
C PHE A 567 22.81 15.28 10.92
N VAL A 568 23.95 14.69 11.27
CA VAL A 568 24.09 13.23 11.45
C VAL A 568 23.97 12.94 12.94
N GLY A 569 22.80 12.46 13.35
CA GLY A 569 22.45 12.14 14.73
C GLY A 569 22.51 10.65 15.01
N VAL A 570 22.88 10.29 16.24
CA VAL A 570 22.85 8.91 16.72
C VAL A 570 21.64 8.75 17.61
N GLN A 571 20.69 7.92 17.16
CA GLN A 571 19.51 7.58 17.93
C GLN A 571 19.93 6.86 19.22
N PRO A 572 19.45 7.30 20.38
CA PRO A 572 19.70 6.60 21.64
C PRO A 572 19.23 5.15 21.58
N THR A 573 19.88 4.28 22.37
CA THR A 573 19.43 2.90 22.52
C THR A 573 18.07 2.87 23.20
N PHE A 574 17.29 1.82 22.98
CA PHE A 574 15.96 1.74 23.59
C PHE A 574 15.99 1.58 25.13
N GLY A 575 17.14 1.22 25.71
CA GLY A 575 17.29 0.95 27.15
C GLY A 575 16.85 -0.46 27.59
N TYR A 576 16.47 -1.33 26.64
CA TYR A 576 16.25 -2.76 26.88
C TYR A 576 17.13 -3.59 25.94
N GLU A 577 17.73 -4.66 26.47
CA GLU A 577 18.55 -5.59 25.70
C GLU A 577 17.67 -6.64 25.00
N GLY A 578 17.83 -6.81 23.69
CA GLY A 578 17.13 -7.84 22.89
C GLY A 578 16.48 -7.31 21.61
N ASP A 579 15.67 -8.16 20.97
CA ASP A 579 14.98 -7.90 19.70
C ASP A 579 13.92 -6.77 19.81
N PRO A 580 14.04 -5.66 19.06
CA PRO A 580 13.10 -4.54 19.11
C PRO A 580 11.69 -4.90 18.66
N MET A 581 11.49 -5.96 17.86
CA MET A 581 10.15 -6.41 17.49
C MET A 581 9.31 -6.85 18.69
N ARG A 582 9.95 -7.27 19.80
CA ARG A 582 9.24 -7.63 21.04
C ARG A 582 8.48 -6.44 21.63
N LEU A 583 8.88 -5.21 21.30
CA LEU A 583 8.26 -3.99 21.79
C LEU A 583 6.88 -3.73 21.20
N LEU A 584 6.61 -4.27 20.00
CA LEU A 584 5.29 -4.22 19.36
C LEU A 584 4.18 -4.82 20.25
N PHE A 585 4.56 -5.70 21.18
CA PHE A 585 3.63 -6.39 22.09
C PHE A 585 3.82 -5.97 23.55
N SER A 586 4.76 -5.05 23.84
CA SER A 586 5.01 -4.58 25.19
C SER A 586 3.98 -3.54 25.61
N ARG A 587 3.38 -3.73 26.78
CA ARG A 587 2.38 -2.81 27.36
C ARG A 587 2.97 -1.83 28.37
N SER A 588 4.08 -2.20 29.02
CA SER A 588 4.69 -1.41 30.09
C SER A 588 5.93 -0.64 29.64
N ALA A 589 6.49 -0.93 28.45
CA ALA A 589 7.67 -0.23 28.00
C ALA A 589 7.34 1.20 27.53
N SER A 590 8.33 2.08 27.61
CA SER A 590 8.25 3.45 27.13
C SER A 590 9.65 3.92 26.71
N PRO A 591 9.79 4.89 25.80
CA PRO A 591 11.09 5.48 25.51
C PRO A 591 11.66 6.16 26.77
N HIS A 592 12.98 6.06 26.97
CA HIS A 592 13.65 6.84 28.02
C HIS A 592 13.77 8.32 27.63
N HIS A 593 14.04 9.20 28.60
CA HIS A 593 14.09 10.66 28.36
C HIS A 593 15.06 11.07 27.26
N GLY A 594 16.27 10.48 27.20
CA GLY A 594 17.23 10.74 26.13
C GLY A 594 16.69 10.44 24.72
N PHE A 595 15.88 9.38 24.58
CA PHE A 595 15.24 9.03 23.31
C PHE A 595 14.22 10.09 22.88
N ALA A 596 13.36 10.52 23.80
CA ALA A 596 12.39 11.60 23.53
C ALA A 596 13.09 12.94 23.27
N ALA A 597 14.15 13.25 24.02
CA ALA A 597 14.94 14.47 23.86
C ALA A 597 15.63 14.56 22.49
N TYR A 598 16.08 13.43 21.94
CA TYR A 598 16.63 13.37 20.58
C TYR A 598 15.66 13.91 19.54
N TYR A 599 14.42 13.40 19.52
CA TYR A 599 13.42 13.87 18.56
C TYR A 599 12.90 15.28 18.87
N THR A 600 12.78 15.62 20.14
CA THR A 600 12.45 16.99 20.58
C THR A 600 13.48 17.99 20.06
N TYR A 601 14.78 17.63 20.10
CA TYR A 601 15.83 18.42 19.52
C TYR A 601 15.68 18.56 18.00
N LEU A 602 15.42 17.46 17.28
CA LEU A 602 15.22 17.49 15.83
C LEU A 602 14.05 18.40 15.42
N GLU A 603 12.90 18.30 16.10
CA GLU A 603 11.69 19.03 15.71
C GLU A 603 11.73 20.50 16.11
N HIS A 604 12.10 20.79 17.36
CA HIS A 604 11.86 22.11 17.96
C HIS A 604 13.11 22.99 18.09
N LEU A 605 14.31 22.40 18.14
CA LEU A 605 15.55 23.15 18.36
C LEU A 605 16.40 23.24 17.10
N TRP A 606 16.80 22.09 16.54
CA TRP A 606 17.50 22.03 15.26
C TRP A 606 16.58 22.38 14.09
N ALA A 607 15.26 22.14 14.26
CA ALA A 607 14.21 22.46 13.32
C ALA A 607 14.44 21.81 11.95
N ALA A 608 14.54 20.48 11.96
CA ALA A 608 14.62 19.67 10.75
C ALA A 608 13.40 19.91 9.86
N ASP A 609 13.61 20.05 8.55
CA ASP A 609 12.52 20.04 7.57
C ASP A 609 12.14 18.61 7.17
N ALA A 610 13.07 17.66 7.30
CA ALA A 610 12.86 16.23 7.12
C ALA A 610 13.86 15.43 7.97
N VAL A 611 13.51 14.18 8.27
CA VAL A 611 14.41 13.21 8.87
C VAL A 611 14.57 12.00 7.96
N LEU A 612 15.80 11.53 7.80
CA LEU A 612 16.17 10.36 7.03
C LEU A 612 16.74 9.30 7.98
N HIS A 613 16.03 8.18 8.11
CA HIS A 613 16.49 7.04 8.87
C HIS A 613 17.22 6.03 7.97
N PHE A 614 18.34 5.50 8.47
CA PHE A 614 19.13 4.47 7.79
C PHE A 614 19.06 3.14 8.54
N GLY A 615 18.57 2.11 7.86
CA GLY A 615 18.55 0.73 8.36
C GLY A 615 17.15 0.21 8.68
N THR A 616 17.07 -1.12 8.90
CA THR A 616 15.80 -1.86 9.01
C THR A 616 15.25 -1.97 10.43
N HIS A 617 16.03 -1.62 11.45
CA HIS A 617 15.65 -1.84 12.85
C HIS A 617 15.61 -0.55 13.67
N GLY A 618 14.97 0.49 13.11
CA GLY A 618 14.72 1.72 13.85
C GLY A 618 13.81 1.44 15.02
N SER A 619 14.21 1.81 16.24
CA SER A 619 13.39 1.49 17.42
C SER A 619 12.08 2.29 17.46
N LEU A 620 12.01 3.42 16.75
CA LEU A 620 10.86 4.32 16.76
C LEU A 620 9.57 3.65 16.27
N GLU A 621 9.61 2.92 15.14
CA GLU A 621 8.40 2.25 14.66
C GLU A 621 7.92 1.13 15.58
N PHE A 622 8.81 0.54 16.38
CA PHE A 622 8.47 -0.55 17.30
C PHE A 622 8.04 -0.07 18.69
N MET A 623 8.08 1.25 18.95
CA MET A 623 7.69 1.81 20.26
C MET A 623 6.23 1.46 20.61
N PRO A 624 5.91 1.26 21.90
CA PRO A 624 4.56 0.90 22.33
C PRO A 624 3.47 1.89 21.87
N GLY A 625 2.34 1.32 21.48
CA GLY A 625 1.19 2.02 20.89
C GLY A 625 0.36 1.06 20.04
N LYS A 626 -0.84 1.50 19.63
CA LYS A 626 -1.78 0.70 18.80
C LYS A 626 -1.08 0.07 17.62
N GLN A 627 -1.35 -1.18 17.24
CA GLN A 627 -0.62 -1.82 16.12
C GLN A 627 -0.71 -1.01 14.82
N MET A 628 -1.91 -0.59 14.43
CA MET A 628 -2.19 0.18 13.20
C MET A 628 -3.21 1.29 13.46
N GLY A 629 -3.09 2.42 12.77
CA GLY A 629 -3.95 3.59 12.98
C GLY A 629 -3.66 4.25 14.33
N MET A 630 -2.48 4.88 14.43
CA MET A 630 -1.99 5.49 15.67
C MET A 630 -2.96 6.56 16.20
N SER A 631 -3.06 6.64 17.52
CA SER A 631 -3.69 7.76 18.23
C SER A 631 -2.62 8.70 18.80
N GLY A 632 -3.04 9.86 19.29
CA GLY A 632 -2.14 10.78 19.99
C GLY A 632 -1.41 10.14 21.15
N ASP A 633 -1.99 9.15 21.82
CA ASP A 633 -1.33 8.48 22.94
C ASP A 633 -0.19 7.52 22.54
N CYS A 634 -0.02 7.22 21.26
CA CYS A 634 0.99 6.28 20.77
C CYS A 634 2.37 6.94 20.72
N TYR A 635 3.40 6.28 21.28
CA TYR A 635 4.75 6.85 21.28
C TYR A 635 5.32 7.13 19.88
N PRO A 636 5.16 6.25 18.87
CA PRO A 636 5.62 6.56 17.52
C PRO A 636 5.08 7.90 16.96
N ASP A 637 3.80 8.22 17.23
CA ASP A 637 3.13 9.47 16.81
C ASP A 637 3.78 10.69 17.46
N HIS A 638 3.94 10.65 18.79
CA HIS A 638 4.56 11.73 19.57
C HIS A 638 6.06 11.90 19.34
N LEU A 639 6.79 10.82 19.10
CA LEU A 639 8.24 10.85 18.97
C LEU A 639 8.64 11.48 17.64
N ILE A 640 8.08 11.01 16.51
CA ILE A 640 8.43 11.58 15.21
C ILE A 640 7.81 12.97 15.00
N GLY A 641 6.70 13.23 15.72
CA GLY A 641 5.96 14.48 15.66
C GLY A 641 5.49 14.76 14.24
N ASN A 642 5.73 15.97 13.76
CA ASN A 642 5.24 16.41 12.45
C ASN A 642 6.27 16.32 11.33
N ILE A 643 7.49 15.87 11.63
CA ILE A 643 8.58 15.89 10.66
C ILE A 643 8.30 14.84 9.56
N PRO A 644 8.41 15.20 8.27
CA PRO A 644 8.45 14.26 7.16
C PRO A 644 9.53 13.21 7.41
N ASN A 645 9.10 11.95 7.50
CA ASN A 645 9.96 10.85 7.89
C ASN A 645 10.27 10.02 6.64
N ILE A 646 11.55 9.96 6.27
CA ILE A 646 12.02 9.23 5.10
C ILE A 646 12.91 8.09 5.59
N TYR A 647 12.79 6.93 4.96
CA TYR A 647 13.59 5.74 5.28
C TYR A 647 14.27 5.21 4.04
N TYR A 648 15.54 4.83 4.18
CA TYR A 648 16.13 3.86 3.27
C TYR A 648 15.91 2.46 3.81
N TYR A 649 15.20 1.64 3.03
CA TYR A 649 14.80 0.28 3.42
C TYR A 649 15.28 -0.76 2.40
N ALA A 650 15.68 -1.95 2.86
CA ALA A 650 16.09 -3.02 1.96
C ALA A 650 14.88 -3.51 1.12
N ALA A 651 15.07 -3.65 -0.19
CA ALA A 651 14.00 -4.07 -1.10
C ALA A 651 13.41 -5.46 -0.77
N ASN A 652 14.20 -6.32 -0.12
CA ASN A 652 13.79 -7.67 0.29
C ASN A 652 13.06 -7.73 1.65
N ASN A 653 12.86 -6.59 2.34
CA ASN A 653 12.17 -6.54 3.63
C ASN A 653 10.91 -5.64 3.59
N PRO A 654 9.90 -5.99 2.77
CA PRO A 654 8.68 -5.18 2.67
C PRO A 654 7.82 -5.23 3.94
N SER A 655 7.90 -6.30 4.74
CA SER A 655 7.10 -6.47 5.95
C SER A 655 7.42 -5.42 7.01
N GLU A 656 8.70 -5.19 7.31
CA GLU A 656 9.08 -4.20 8.32
C GLU A 656 9.00 -2.78 7.75
N ALA A 657 9.27 -2.57 6.45
CA ALA A 657 9.02 -1.30 5.77
C ALA A 657 7.55 -0.85 5.91
N THR A 658 6.62 -1.81 5.83
CA THR A 658 5.19 -1.57 6.02
C THR A 658 4.88 -1.17 7.46
N ILE A 659 5.59 -1.72 8.46
CA ILE A 659 5.43 -1.30 9.86
C ILE A 659 5.86 0.15 10.03
N ALA A 660 7.00 0.55 9.45
CA ALA A 660 7.46 1.95 9.48
C ALA A 660 6.43 2.89 8.79
N LYS A 661 5.93 2.53 7.60
CA LYS A 661 4.86 3.29 6.92
C LYS A 661 3.65 3.56 7.82
N ARG A 662 3.18 2.52 8.53
CA ARG A 662 1.91 2.57 9.27
C ARG A 662 2.03 3.09 10.71
N ARG A 663 3.22 3.04 11.31
CA ARG A 663 3.46 3.45 12.71
C ARG A 663 4.26 4.74 12.85
N SER A 664 5.18 5.02 11.94
CA SER A 664 6.08 6.17 12.02
C SER A 664 5.92 7.15 10.86
N TYR A 665 4.91 6.95 10.01
CA TYR A 665 4.63 7.82 8.86
C TYR A 665 5.80 7.88 7.86
N ALA A 666 6.54 6.78 7.75
CA ALA A 666 7.73 6.71 6.92
C ALA A 666 7.41 6.61 5.42
N GLU A 667 8.09 7.42 4.61
CA GLU A 667 8.24 7.19 3.17
C GLU A 667 9.45 6.30 2.92
N THR A 668 9.22 5.08 2.43
CA THR A 668 10.24 4.02 2.36
C THR A 668 10.84 3.91 0.97
N ILE A 669 12.02 4.50 0.78
CA ILE A 669 12.81 4.41 -0.45
C ILE A 669 13.62 3.11 -0.40
N SER A 670 13.47 2.26 -1.42
CA SER A 670 14.17 0.99 -1.46
C SER A 670 15.65 1.14 -1.86
N TYR A 671 16.50 0.30 -1.27
CA TYR A 671 17.86 0.04 -1.75
C TYR A 671 18.05 -1.46 -2.02
N LEU A 672 18.99 -1.80 -2.91
CA LEU A 672 19.32 -3.18 -3.23
C LEU A 672 20.25 -3.76 -2.16
N THR A 673 20.07 -5.02 -1.78
CA THR A 673 21.10 -5.73 -1.01
C THR A 673 22.37 -5.89 -1.85
N PRO A 674 23.53 -6.16 -1.24
CA PRO A 674 24.77 -6.46 -1.97
C PRO A 674 24.53 -7.53 -3.04
N PRO A 675 25.24 -7.44 -4.17
CA PRO A 675 25.19 -8.51 -5.17
C PRO A 675 25.52 -9.83 -4.50
N ALA A 676 24.72 -10.83 -4.81
CA ALA A 676 24.84 -12.13 -4.18
C ALA A 676 25.88 -12.97 -4.91
N GLU A 677 26.69 -13.70 -4.17
CA GLU A 677 27.71 -14.62 -4.70
C GLU A 677 27.32 -16.05 -4.35
N ASN A 678 27.82 -17.02 -5.13
CA ASN A 678 27.79 -18.41 -4.72
C ASN A 678 28.80 -18.60 -3.57
N ALA A 679 28.36 -19.19 -2.45
CA ALA A 679 29.20 -19.33 -1.26
C ALA A 679 30.51 -20.10 -1.51
N GLY A 680 30.53 -20.96 -2.53
CA GLY A 680 31.71 -21.72 -2.94
C GLY A 680 32.10 -22.81 -1.94
N LEU A 681 33.24 -23.45 -2.20
CA LEU A 681 33.82 -24.47 -1.32
C LEU A 681 35.16 -24.01 -0.79
N TYR A 682 35.42 -24.26 0.49
CA TYR A 682 36.66 -23.85 1.15
C TYR A 682 37.26 -24.96 2.02
N LYS A 683 38.59 -24.96 2.14
CA LYS A 683 39.37 -25.87 2.99
C LYS A 683 38.96 -27.34 2.77
N GLY A 684 38.55 -28.05 3.82
CA GLY A 684 38.19 -29.46 3.76
C GLY A 684 37.01 -29.79 2.85
N LEU A 685 36.09 -28.85 2.60
CA LEU A 685 34.98 -29.05 1.66
C LEU A 685 35.46 -29.08 0.21
N LYS A 686 36.47 -28.26 -0.13
CA LYS A 686 37.08 -28.26 -1.46
C LYS A 686 37.86 -29.56 -1.70
N GLU A 687 38.62 -30.00 -0.70
CA GLU A 687 39.31 -31.30 -0.76
C GLU A 687 38.33 -32.48 -0.92
N LEU A 688 37.17 -32.42 -0.25
CA LEU A 688 36.13 -33.43 -0.40
C LEU A 688 35.53 -33.44 -1.83
N SER A 689 35.31 -32.26 -2.42
CA SER A 689 34.87 -32.15 -3.83
C SER A 689 35.88 -32.76 -4.81
N ASP A 690 37.18 -32.58 -4.57
CA ASP A 690 38.23 -33.17 -5.42
C ASP A 690 38.27 -34.71 -5.30
N LEU A 691 37.99 -35.26 -4.11
CA LEU A 691 37.83 -36.70 -3.90
C LEU A 691 36.63 -37.26 -4.69
N ILE A 692 35.49 -36.56 -4.66
CA ILE A 692 34.30 -36.92 -5.44
C ILE A 692 34.59 -36.87 -6.94
N GLY A 693 35.25 -35.82 -7.42
CA GLY A 693 35.65 -35.70 -8.83
C GLY A 693 36.56 -36.83 -9.30
N SER A 694 37.35 -37.43 -8.40
CA SER A 694 38.21 -38.58 -8.70
C SER A 694 37.48 -39.92 -8.67
N TYR A 695 36.24 -39.98 -8.18
CA TYR A 695 35.49 -41.21 -7.95
C TYR A 695 35.28 -42.02 -9.24
N GLN A 696 34.83 -41.38 -10.32
CA GLN A 696 34.50 -42.08 -11.58
C GLN A 696 35.75 -42.75 -12.18
N THR A 697 36.87 -42.03 -12.28
CA THR A 697 38.13 -42.58 -12.81
C THR A 697 38.67 -43.71 -11.93
N LEU A 698 38.55 -43.60 -10.61
CA LEU A 698 38.98 -44.64 -9.68
C LEU A 698 38.04 -45.85 -9.69
N LYS A 699 36.74 -45.65 -9.93
CA LYS A 699 35.75 -46.71 -10.12
C LYS A 699 36.07 -47.54 -11.36
N ASP A 700 36.36 -46.90 -12.49
CA ASP A 700 36.70 -47.56 -13.75
C ASP A 700 38.00 -48.40 -13.67
N THR A 701 38.90 -48.02 -12.77
CA THR A 701 40.15 -48.77 -12.49
C THR A 701 40.03 -49.79 -11.35
N GLY A 702 38.81 -50.05 -10.86
CA GLY A 702 38.52 -51.05 -9.82
C GLY A 702 38.88 -50.61 -8.39
N ARG A 703 39.15 -49.33 -8.16
CA ARG A 703 39.56 -48.74 -6.87
C ARG A 703 38.43 -47.93 -6.21
N SER A 704 37.17 -48.28 -6.44
CA SER A 704 36.00 -47.57 -5.87
C SER A 704 35.89 -47.66 -4.35
N VAL A 705 36.30 -48.78 -3.73
CA VAL A 705 36.18 -48.96 -2.28
C VAL A 705 37.12 -48.04 -1.48
N PRO A 706 38.43 -47.95 -1.77
CA PRO A 706 39.34 -47.04 -1.05
C PRO A 706 38.94 -45.56 -1.15
N ILE A 707 38.48 -45.11 -2.32
CA ILE A 707 38.08 -43.70 -2.50
C ILE A 707 36.80 -43.38 -1.70
N VAL A 708 35.83 -44.30 -1.65
CA VAL A 708 34.61 -44.08 -0.85
C VAL A 708 34.92 -44.06 0.65
N ASN A 709 35.87 -44.87 1.13
CA ASN A 709 36.34 -44.76 2.51
C ASN A 709 36.99 -43.41 2.80
N ALA A 710 37.82 -42.89 1.88
CA ALA A 710 38.40 -41.56 2.01
C ALA A 710 37.33 -40.45 1.99
N ILE A 711 36.29 -40.58 1.16
CA ILE A 711 35.13 -39.68 1.15
C ILE A 711 34.40 -39.73 2.49
N ILE A 712 34.09 -40.91 3.03
CA ILE A 712 33.42 -41.07 4.34
C ILE A 712 34.24 -40.42 5.46
N GLU A 713 35.54 -40.71 5.53
CA GLU A 713 36.43 -40.12 6.54
C GLU A 713 36.46 -38.59 6.43
N LYS A 714 36.58 -38.08 5.20
CA LYS A 714 36.60 -36.65 4.96
C LYS A 714 35.25 -35.99 5.29
N CYS A 715 34.12 -36.63 5.01
CA CYS A 715 32.79 -36.17 5.43
C CYS A 715 32.69 -36.02 6.94
N ARG A 716 33.17 -36.98 7.73
CA ARG A 716 33.23 -36.89 9.19
C ARG A 716 34.09 -35.72 9.66
N LEU A 717 35.22 -35.46 9.01
CA LEU A 717 36.08 -34.32 9.34
C LEU A 717 35.40 -32.96 9.08
N VAL A 718 34.53 -32.86 8.08
CA VAL A 718 33.78 -31.63 7.76
C VAL A 718 32.38 -31.58 8.38
N ASN A 719 32.03 -32.56 9.23
CA ASN A 719 30.73 -32.70 9.90
C ASN A 719 29.52 -33.00 9.00
N LEU A 720 29.72 -33.46 7.76
CA LEU A 720 28.62 -33.86 6.86
C LEU A 720 27.95 -35.19 7.28
N ASP A 721 28.51 -35.89 8.27
CA ASP A 721 27.90 -37.06 8.92
C ASP A 721 26.64 -36.72 9.73
N LYS A 722 26.39 -35.44 10.02
CA LYS A 722 25.15 -34.96 10.64
C LYS A 722 24.02 -34.75 9.63
N ASP A 723 24.39 -34.51 8.37
CA ASP A 723 23.45 -34.25 7.27
C ASP A 723 23.16 -35.52 6.46
N ILE A 724 24.08 -36.47 6.46
CA ILE A 724 24.04 -37.71 5.68
C ILE A 724 24.35 -38.88 6.60
N ASP A 725 23.53 -39.94 6.54
CA ASP A 725 23.83 -41.19 7.22
C ASP A 725 25.02 -41.89 6.55
N LEU A 726 26.15 -41.95 7.27
CA LEU A 726 27.41 -42.50 6.77
C LEU A 726 27.71 -43.87 7.41
N PRO A 727 27.90 -44.93 6.62
CA PRO A 727 28.32 -46.23 7.14
C PRO A 727 29.75 -46.18 7.70
N GLU A 728 30.11 -47.14 8.57
CA GLU A 728 31.48 -47.23 9.12
C GLU A 728 32.54 -47.41 8.03
N GLU A 729 32.29 -48.33 7.09
CA GLU A 729 33.20 -48.71 6.00
C GLU A 729 32.45 -49.01 4.69
N ALA A 730 33.12 -48.82 3.55
CA ALA A 730 32.57 -49.00 2.20
C ALA A 730 32.68 -50.43 1.64
N GLN A 731 33.41 -51.35 2.30
CA GLN A 731 33.55 -52.75 1.83
C GLN A 731 32.21 -53.51 1.82
N THR A 732 31.30 -53.17 2.74
CA THR A 732 30.00 -53.84 2.90
C THR A 732 28.93 -53.36 1.92
N LEU A 733 29.19 -52.26 1.22
CA LEU A 733 28.25 -51.66 0.27
C LEU A 733 28.31 -52.33 -1.10
N THR A 734 27.16 -52.42 -1.77
CA THR A 734 27.12 -52.77 -3.20
C THR A 734 27.70 -51.63 -4.05
N SER A 735 27.90 -51.86 -5.35
CA SER A 735 28.35 -50.79 -6.25
C SER A 735 27.36 -49.64 -6.30
N ASP A 736 26.07 -49.98 -6.39
CA ASP A 736 24.98 -49.00 -6.52
C ASP A 736 24.79 -48.21 -5.21
N ASP A 737 24.98 -48.86 -4.05
CA ASP A 737 24.93 -48.18 -2.76
C ASP A 737 26.11 -47.21 -2.56
N ARG A 738 27.30 -47.56 -3.08
CA ARG A 738 28.46 -46.65 -3.09
C ARG A 738 28.20 -45.44 -3.97
N ASP A 739 27.64 -45.64 -5.16
CA ASP A 739 27.26 -44.55 -6.06
C ASP A 739 26.22 -43.63 -5.39
N THR A 740 25.22 -44.22 -4.75
CA THR A 740 24.17 -43.49 -4.03
C THR A 740 24.75 -42.67 -2.87
N LEU A 741 25.69 -43.24 -2.11
CA LEU A 741 26.38 -42.53 -1.02
C LEU A 741 27.19 -41.35 -1.56
N VAL A 742 27.98 -41.54 -2.61
CA VAL A 742 28.75 -40.47 -3.24
C VAL A 742 27.80 -39.40 -3.79
N GLY A 743 26.69 -39.79 -4.42
CA GLY A 743 25.67 -38.86 -4.90
C GLY A 743 25.06 -38.02 -3.79
N LYS A 744 24.72 -38.62 -2.64
CA LYS A 744 24.21 -37.90 -1.46
C LYS A 744 25.22 -36.91 -0.89
N VAL A 745 26.50 -37.27 -0.84
CA VAL A 745 27.55 -36.34 -0.42
C VAL A 745 27.72 -35.22 -1.43
N TYR A 746 27.68 -35.56 -2.72
CA TYR A 746 27.91 -34.59 -3.79
C TYR A 746 26.81 -33.54 -3.85
N ILE A 747 25.53 -33.93 -3.77
CA ILE A 747 24.43 -32.95 -3.75
C ILE A 747 24.51 -32.02 -2.54
N LYS A 748 24.94 -32.51 -1.37
CA LYS A 748 25.15 -31.66 -0.19
C LYS A 748 26.30 -30.66 -0.36
N LEU A 749 27.38 -31.06 -1.02
CA LEU A 749 28.43 -30.12 -1.38
C LEU A 749 27.96 -29.09 -2.42
N MET A 750 27.17 -29.50 -3.40
CA MET A 750 26.63 -28.60 -4.41
C MET A 750 25.61 -27.63 -3.81
N GLU A 751 24.81 -28.06 -2.84
CA GLU A 751 23.94 -27.20 -2.05
C GLU A 751 24.73 -26.10 -1.33
N ILE A 752 25.87 -26.45 -0.71
CA ILE A 752 26.76 -25.47 -0.07
C ILE A 752 27.41 -24.55 -1.09
N GLU A 753 28.01 -25.10 -2.16
CA GLU A 753 28.73 -24.35 -3.19
C GLU A 753 27.84 -23.32 -3.86
N SER A 754 26.63 -23.75 -4.26
CA SER A 754 25.74 -22.96 -5.10
C SER A 754 24.83 -22.04 -4.31
N ARG A 755 24.81 -22.14 -2.97
CA ARG A 755 23.99 -21.27 -2.12
C ARG A 755 24.31 -19.81 -2.41
N LEU A 756 23.32 -19.11 -2.97
CA LEU A 756 23.43 -17.71 -3.33
C LEU A 756 23.15 -16.84 -2.11
N LEU A 757 24.14 -16.04 -1.69
CA LEU A 757 24.00 -15.14 -0.55
C LEU A 757 24.83 -13.86 -0.75
N PRO A 758 24.39 -12.72 -0.21
CA PRO A 758 25.15 -11.47 -0.25
C PRO A 758 26.46 -11.59 0.56
N CYS A 759 27.59 -11.32 -0.11
CA CYS A 759 28.94 -11.35 0.46
C CYS A 759 29.52 -9.94 0.63
N GLY A 760 28.86 -9.08 1.41
CA GLY A 760 29.34 -7.72 1.64
C GLY A 760 28.29 -6.79 2.23
N LEU A 761 28.50 -5.49 2.03
CA LEU A 761 27.59 -4.43 2.44
C LEU A 761 27.28 -3.51 1.24
N HIS A 762 26.05 -3.01 1.17
CA HIS A 762 25.62 -2.10 0.12
C HIS A 762 25.98 -0.66 0.50
N VAL A 763 26.34 0.15 -0.50
CA VAL A 763 26.48 1.60 -0.36
C VAL A 763 25.43 2.26 -1.24
N ILE A 764 24.58 3.09 -0.63
CA ILE A 764 23.48 3.75 -1.36
C ILE A 764 24.02 4.56 -2.54
N GLY A 765 23.38 4.39 -3.70
CA GLY A 765 23.78 5.04 -4.94
C GLY A 765 24.91 4.34 -5.69
N LYS A 766 25.45 3.22 -5.19
CA LYS A 766 26.42 2.36 -5.89
C LYS A 766 25.75 1.05 -6.32
N PRO A 767 25.21 0.97 -7.55
CA PRO A 767 24.65 -0.28 -8.07
C PRO A 767 25.76 -1.32 -8.30
N PRO A 768 25.42 -2.63 -8.33
CA PRO A 768 26.39 -3.66 -8.69
C PRO A 768 26.90 -3.45 -10.12
N THR A 769 28.13 -3.88 -10.37
CA THR A 769 28.64 -4.00 -11.74
C THR A 769 27.92 -5.12 -12.48
N ALA A 770 27.97 -5.10 -13.81
CA ALA A 770 27.37 -6.16 -14.62
C ALA A 770 27.96 -7.54 -14.28
N ALA A 771 29.26 -7.61 -13.98
CA ALA A 771 29.93 -8.84 -13.56
C ALA A 771 29.40 -9.38 -12.22
N GLU A 772 29.18 -8.50 -11.24
CA GLU A 772 28.62 -8.88 -9.93
C GLU A 772 27.14 -9.31 -10.02
N ALA A 773 26.41 -8.85 -11.04
CA ALA A 773 25.02 -9.24 -11.27
C ALA A 773 24.87 -10.66 -11.86
N ILE A 774 25.93 -11.27 -12.40
CA ILE A 774 25.88 -12.56 -13.10
C ILE A 774 25.27 -13.66 -12.22
N ALA A 775 25.73 -13.80 -10.97
CA ALA A 775 25.25 -14.87 -10.09
C ALA A 775 23.77 -14.69 -9.71
N THR A 776 23.30 -13.44 -9.57
CA THR A 776 21.87 -13.14 -9.41
C THR A 776 21.09 -13.48 -10.68
N LEU A 777 21.56 -13.06 -11.86
CA LEU A 777 20.93 -13.36 -13.14
C LEU A 777 20.86 -14.86 -13.45
N VAL A 778 21.87 -15.65 -13.06
CA VAL A 778 21.86 -17.11 -13.17
C VAL A 778 20.66 -17.71 -12.42
N ASN A 779 20.35 -17.20 -11.24
CA ASN A 779 19.20 -17.67 -10.47
C ASN A 779 17.87 -17.15 -11.04
N ILE A 780 17.82 -15.91 -11.53
CA ILE A 780 16.66 -15.36 -12.27
C ILE A 780 16.36 -16.21 -13.50
N ALA A 781 17.40 -16.65 -14.22
CA ALA A 781 17.32 -17.52 -15.40
C ALA A 781 16.92 -18.94 -15.06
N SER A 782 16.99 -19.35 -13.80
CA SER A 782 16.74 -20.73 -13.37
C SER A 782 15.30 -21.02 -12.95
N ILE A 783 14.40 -20.03 -13.07
CA ILE A 783 13.00 -20.12 -12.61
C ILE A 783 12.06 -20.07 -13.82
N ASP A 784 11.15 -21.05 -13.89
CA ASP A 784 10.00 -21.01 -14.81
C ASP A 784 9.01 -19.93 -14.35
N ARG A 785 8.49 -19.13 -15.29
CA ARG A 785 7.52 -18.04 -15.05
C ARG A 785 6.27 -18.29 -15.89
N PRO A 786 5.34 -19.14 -15.42
CA PRO A 786 4.14 -19.49 -16.17
C PRO A 786 3.26 -18.30 -16.52
N GLU A 787 3.21 -17.29 -15.66
CA GLU A 787 2.47 -16.04 -15.87
C GLU A 787 2.98 -15.22 -17.06
N ASP A 788 4.27 -15.34 -17.37
CA ASP A 788 4.93 -14.66 -18.49
C ASP A 788 5.13 -15.59 -19.70
N GLU A 789 4.66 -16.85 -19.61
CA GLU A 789 4.92 -17.92 -20.59
C GLU A 789 6.42 -18.20 -20.83
N LEU A 790 7.27 -18.00 -19.81
CA LEU A 790 8.72 -18.20 -19.89
C LEU A 790 9.16 -19.49 -19.17
N LEU A 791 10.04 -20.26 -19.80
CA LEU A 791 10.75 -21.36 -19.16
C LEU A 791 12.13 -20.90 -18.70
N GLY A 792 12.56 -21.37 -17.53
CA GLY A 792 13.91 -21.22 -17.04
C GLY A 792 14.90 -22.02 -17.89
N LEU A 793 16.15 -21.56 -17.93
CA LEU A 793 17.21 -22.19 -18.69
C LEU A 793 17.43 -23.67 -18.30
N PRO A 794 17.43 -24.08 -17.01
CA PRO A 794 17.50 -25.49 -16.63
C PRO A 794 16.41 -26.36 -17.27
N SER A 795 15.17 -25.88 -17.30
CA SER A 795 14.03 -26.57 -17.93
C SER A 795 14.24 -26.71 -19.43
N ILE A 796 14.72 -25.66 -20.11
CA ILE A 796 15.05 -25.68 -21.54
C ILE A 796 16.15 -26.71 -21.83
N LEU A 797 17.23 -26.73 -21.02
CA LEU A 797 18.34 -27.66 -21.17
C LEU A 797 17.91 -29.11 -20.93
N ALA A 798 17.13 -29.38 -19.88
CA ALA A 798 16.59 -30.71 -19.60
C ALA A 798 15.69 -31.21 -20.74
N ASN A 799 14.79 -30.35 -21.25
CA ASN A 799 13.90 -30.68 -22.37
C ASN A 799 14.68 -31.01 -23.64
N SER A 800 15.81 -30.34 -23.90
CA SER A 800 16.68 -30.64 -25.05
C SER A 800 17.26 -32.07 -25.02
N LEU A 801 17.38 -32.64 -23.81
CA LEU A 801 17.80 -34.02 -23.57
C LEU A 801 16.62 -35.01 -23.50
N GLY A 802 15.38 -34.53 -23.63
CA GLY A 802 14.18 -35.35 -23.43
C GLY A 802 13.94 -35.74 -21.97
N ARG A 803 14.48 -34.97 -21.02
CA ARG A 803 14.30 -35.14 -19.57
C ARG A 803 13.45 -34.01 -19.00
N SER A 804 12.88 -34.22 -17.81
CA SER A 804 12.22 -33.17 -17.02
C SER A 804 13.15 -32.69 -15.91
N ILE A 805 13.23 -31.38 -15.68
CA ILE A 805 14.04 -30.82 -14.60
C ILE A 805 13.53 -31.27 -13.21
N ASP A 806 12.22 -31.42 -13.04
CA ASP A 806 11.61 -31.92 -11.80
C ASP A 806 12.03 -33.36 -11.48
N GLU A 807 12.19 -34.18 -12.50
CA GLU A 807 12.66 -35.56 -12.33
C GLU A 807 14.14 -35.57 -11.90
N ILE A 808 14.96 -34.73 -12.54
CA ILE A 808 16.38 -34.57 -12.21
C ILE A 808 16.54 -34.10 -10.76
N TYR A 809 15.77 -33.11 -10.30
CA TYR A 809 15.79 -32.66 -8.91
C TYR A 809 15.43 -33.80 -7.95
N LYS A 810 14.32 -34.52 -8.18
CA LYS A 810 13.89 -35.63 -7.32
C LYS A 810 14.90 -36.77 -7.25
N ASN A 811 15.54 -37.11 -8.36
CA ASN A 811 16.55 -38.17 -8.40
C ASN A 811 17.87 -37.71 -7.77
N SER A 812 18.23 -36.43 -7.94
CA SER A 812 19.36 -35.79 -7.26
C SER A 812 19.19 -35.82 -5.74
N ASP A 813 17.99 -35.49 -5.22
CA ASP A 813 17.69 -35.58 -3.77
C ASP A 813 17.80 -37.01 -3.22
N ARG A 814 17.51 -38.01 -4.04
CA ARG A 814 17.69 -39.43 -3.69
C ARG A 814 19.15 -39.88 -3.74
N GLY A 815 20.05 -39.06 -4.27
CA GLY A 815 21.46 -39.35 -4.45
C GLY A 815 21.77 -40.21 -5.67
N VAL A 816 20.89 -40.23 -6.68
CA VAL A 816 21.17 -40.94 -7.95
C VAL A 816 22.31 -40.22 -8.66
N LEU A 817 23.51 -40.80 -8.60
CA LEU A 817 24.76 -40.12 -9.00
C LEU A 817 24.73 -39.53 -10.41
N ASP A 818 24.15 -40.24 -11.37
CA ASP A 818 24.02 -39.76 -12.76
C ASP A 818 23.18 -38.48 -12.86
N ASP A 819 22.09 -38.39 -12.10
CA ASP A 819 21.22 -37.20 -12.10
C ASP A 819 21.79 -36.07 -11.23
N VAL A 820 22.58 -36.37 -10.18
CA VAL A 820 23.34 -35.36 -9.43
C VAL A 820 24.39 -34.72 -10.35
N GLN A 821 25.13 -35.53 -11.11
CA GLN A 821 26.10 -35.04 -12.08
C GLN A 821 25.42 -34.25 -13.21
N LEU A 822 24.29 -34.75 -13.74
CA LEU A 822 23.53 -34.04 -14.77
C LEU A 822 23.03 -32.68 -14.27
N LEU A 823 22.55 -32.59 -13.03
CA LEU A 823 22.14 -31.31 -12.43
C LEU A 823 23.31 -30.33 -12.32
N PHE A 824 24.49 -30.82 -11.93
CA PHE A 824 25.70 -30.02 -11.91
C PHE A 824 26.06 -29.51 -13.32
N ASP A 825 26.03 -30.38 -14.33
CA ASP A 825 26.36 -30.03 -15.71
C ASP A 825 25.39 -28.98 -16.27
N ILE A 826 24.08 -29.14 -16.01
CA ILE A 826 23.04 -28.15 -16.35
C ILE A 826 23.37 -26.82 -15.67
N THR A 827 23.69 -26.83 -14.37
CA THR A 827 24.01 -25.62 -13.61
C THR A 827 25.23 -24.88 -14.17
N GLN A 828 26.29 -25.60 -14.56
CA GLN A 828 27.47 -25.00 -15.18
C GLN A 828 27.17 -24.43 -16.56
N ALA A 829 26.35 -25.11 -17.36
CA ALA A 829 25.92 -24.61 -18.66
C ALA A 829 25.10 -23.31 -18.54
N VAL A 830 24.20 -23.23 -17.55
CA VAL A 830 23.43 -22.01 -17.25
C VAL A 830 24.38 -20.88 -16.85
N ARG A 831 25.33 -21.13 -15.94
CA ARG A 831 26.34 -20.13 -15.53
C ARG A 831 27.13 -19.61 -16.72
N ALA A 832 27.60 -20.49 -17.60
CA ALA A 832 28.36 -20.13 -18.79
C ALA A 832 27.53 -19.30 -19.79
N ALA A 833 26.28 -19.69 -20.05
CA ALA A 833 25.40 -18.99 -20.98
C ALA A 833 25.04 -17.58 -20.49
N VAL A 834 24.68 -17.43 -19.21
CA VAL A 834 24.36 -16.11 -18.62
C VAL A 834 25.62 -15.24 -18.55
N THR A 835 26.78 -15.81 -18.24
CA THR A 835 28.06 -15.07 -18.29
C THR A 835 28.35 -14.55 -19.69
N ALA A 836 28.15 -15.38 -20.72
CA ALA A 836 28.33 -14.97 -22.12
C ALA A 836 27.36 -13.86 -22.54
N LEU A 837 26.10 -13.92 -22.08
CA LEU A 837 25.11 -12.86 -22.29
C LEU A 837 25.59 -11.53 -21.70
N VAL A 838 26.00 -11.54 -20.43
CA VAL A 838 26.44 -10.33 -19.73
C VAL A 838 27.72 -9.76 -20.36
N GLN A 839 28.68 -10.61 -20.72
CA GLN A 839 29.93 -10.17 -21.36
C GLN A 839 29.71 -9.50 -22.72
N GLU A 840 28.71 -9.92 -23.49
CA GLU A 840 28.38 -9.28 -24.77
C GLU A 840 27.78 -7.88 -24.60
N GLN A 841 27.18 -7.60 -23.43
CA GLN A 841 26.54 -6.30 -23.14
C GLN A 841 27.44 -5.29 -22.44
N ILE A 842 28.63 -5.70 -22.01
CA ILE A 842 29.56 -4.87 -21.24
C ILE A 842 30.40 -3.98 -22.16
N ASP A 843 30.53 -2.69 -21.80
CA ASP A 843 31.48 -1.75 -22.40
C ASP A 843 32.91 -1.88 -21.79
N ALA A 844 33.85 -1.06 -22.26
CA ALA A 844 35.22 -1.08 -21.77
C ALA A 844 35.37 -0.77 -20.26
N ASP A 845 34.33 -0.17 -19.65
CA ASP A 845 34.29 0.23 -18.24
C ASP A 845 33.48 -0.77 -17.37
N GLY A 846 33.06 -1.92 -17.90
CA GLY A 846 32.34 -2.94 -17.13
C GLY A 846 30.84 -2.68 -16.97
N ARG A 847 30.27 -1.74 -17.74
CA ARG A 847 28.87 -1.30 -17.63
C ARG A 847 28.03 -1.77 -18.81
N VAL A 848 26.72 -1.93 -18.58
CA VAL A 848 25.77 -2.30 -19.62
C VAL A 848 25.60 -1.15 -20.61
N SER A 849 25.86 -1.40 -21.89
CA SER A 849 25.61 -0.41 -22.95
C SER A 849 24.12 -0.46 -23.38
N ILE A 850 23.39 0.66 -23.30
CA ILE A 850 21.97 0.77 -23.72
C ILE A 850 21.78 0.49 -25.24
N VAL A 851 22.87 0.33 -26.00
CA VAL A 851 22.90 0.37 -27.46
C VAL A 851 22.65 -1.00 -28.13
N SER A 852 22.68 -2.12 -27.39
CA SER A 852 22.73 -3.47 -27.96
C SER A 852 21.38 -4.20 -27.97
N LYS A 853 20.35 -3.67 -28.64
CA LYS A 853 19.31 -4.56 -29.22
C LYS A 853 19.88 -5.22 -30.48
N LEU A 854 20.80 -6.15 -30.30
CA LEU A 854 21.50 -6.81 -31.41
C LEU A 854 20.63 -7.91 -32.01
N ASN A 855 20.21 -7.68 -33.27
CA ASN A 855 19.48 -8.67 -34.05
C ASN A 855 20.50 -9.58 -34.77
N PHE A 856 21.01 -10.60 -34.08
CA PHE A 856 22.08 -11.49 -34.57
C PHE A 856 21.70 -12.29 -35.82
N LEU A 857 20.40 -12.44 -36.12
CA LEU A 857 19.89 -13.12 -37.31
C LEU A 857 20.43 -12.56 -38.65
N ASN A 858 20.84 -11.28 -38.70
CA ASN A 858 21.27 -10.62 -39.94
C ASN A 858 22.79 -10.58 -40.18
N MET A 859 23.62 -11.03 -39.23
CA MET A 859 25.09 -10.85 -39.32
C MET A 859 25.91 -12.14 -39.42
N GLY A 860 25.28 -13.32 -39.47
CA GLY A 860 25.97 -14.60 -39.62
C GLY A 860 26.90 -14.98 -38.46
N ARG A 861 26.82 -14.27 -37.33
CA ARG A 861 27.49 -14.61 -36.06
C ARG A 861 26.52 -15.43 -35.21
N LYS A 862 27.00 -16.52 -34.61
CA LYS A 862 26.24 -17.27 -33.60
C LYS A 862 26.16 -16.44 -32.33
N GLU A 863 25.02 -16.51 -31.66
CA GLU A 863 24.79 -15.85 -30.38
C GLU A 863 25.73 -16.43 -29.30
N PRO A 864 26.48 -15.60 -28.54
CA PRO A 864 27.50 -16.10 -27.60
C PRO A 864 26.97 -17.06 -26.53
N TRP A 865 25.76 -16.81 -26.01
CA TRP A 865 25.10 -17.70 -25.05
C TRP A 865 24.74 -19.05 -25.68
N LEU A 866 24.28 -19.07 -26.94
CA LEU A 866 23.97 -20.29 -27.66
C LEU A 866 25.23 -21.12 -27.93
N GLU A 867 26.33 -20.45 -28.30
CA GLU A 867 27.63 -21.09 -28.47
C GLU A 867 28.14 -21.69 -27.16
N ALA A 868 27.99 -20.97 -26.04
CA ALA A 868 28.32 -21.49 -24.71
C ALA A 868 27.53 -22.76 -24.37
N LEU A 869 26.24 -22.81 -24.67
CA LEU A 869 25.40 -23.99 -24.45
C LEU A 869 25.78 -25.17 -25.35
N HIS A 870 26.09 -24.90 -26.63
CA HIS A 870 26.54 -25.93 -27.57
C HIS A 870 27.89 -26.52 -27.13
N ASN A 871 28.81 -25.68 -26.67
CA ASN A 871 30.11 -26.10 -26.13
C ASN A 871 29.96 -26.89 -24.81
N ALA A 872 28.94 -26.59 -24.02
CA ALA A 872 28.59 -27.35 -22.81
C ALA A 872 27.84 -28.68 -23.09
N GLY A 873 27.63 -29.05 -24.36
CA GLY A 873 27.03 -30.33 -24.76
C GLY A 873 25.54 -30.28 -25.12
N TYR A 874 24.90 -29.12 -25.09
CA TYR A 874 23.46 -28.94 -25.35
C TYR A 874 23.18 -28.48 -26.80
N ALA A 875 23.70 -29.21 -27.78
CA ALA A 875 23.64 -28.84 -29.20
C ALA A 875 22.22 -28.79 -29.82
N LYS A 876 21.21 -29.35 -29.15
CA LYS A 876 19.81 -29.37 -29.59
C LYS A 876 19.00 -28.14 -29.17
N VAL A 877 19.60 -27.24 -28.38
CA VAL A 877 18.95 -25.98 -28.00
C VAL A 877 18.97 -25.05 -29.21
N GLU A 878 17.81 -24.49 -29.54
CA GLU A 878 17.60 -23.57 -30.66
C GLU A 878 17.42 -22.14 -30.16
N SER A 879 17.84 -21.15 -30.96
CA SER A 879 17.77 -19.72 -30.61
C SER A 879 16.34 -19.25 -30.34
N ASP A 880 15.36 -19.68 -31.14
CA ASP A 880 13.95 -19.29 -30.99
C ASP A 880 13.38 -19.66 -29.61
N THR A 881 13.82 -20.77 -29.03
CA THR A 881 13.41 -21.21 -27.68
C THR A 881 14.01 -20.35 -26.58
N LEU A 882 15.21 -19.81 -26.78
CA LEU A 882 15.92 -18.98 -25.79
C LEU A 882 15.49 -17.52 -25.84
N LYS A 883 15.11 -17.03 -27.01
CA LYS A 883 14.91 -15.59 -27.27
C LYS A 883 14.03 -14.88 -26.23
N PRO A 884 12.84 -15.37 -25.83
CA PRO A 884 12.01 -14.69 -24.84
C PRO A 884 12.69 -14.60 -23.46
N LEU A 885 13.42 -15.66 -23.06
CA LEU A 885 14.17 -15.66 -21.81
C LEU A 885 15.36 -14.71 -21.86
N ILE A 886 16.09 -14.68 -22.99
CA ILE A 886 17.22 -13.76 -23.15
C ILE A 886 16.72 -12.31 -23.09
N GLU A 887 15.68 -11.95 -23.84
CA GLU A 887 15.09 -10.60 -23.79
C GLU A 887 14.66 -10.20 -22.36
N TYR A 888 14.15 -11.16 -21.58
CA TYR A 888 13.82 -10.95 -20.17
C TYR A 888 15.07 -10.74 -19.28
N LEU A 889 16.11 -11.56 -19.45
CA LEU A 889 17.36 -11.42 -18.71
C LEU A 889 18.09 -10.11 -19.04
N GLU A 890 18.02 -9.64 -20.29
CA GLU A 890 18.52 -8.34 -20.70
C GLU A 890 17.72 -7.17 -20.11
N PHE A 891 16.43 -7.35 -19.82
CA PHE A 891 15.63 -6.37 -19.11
C PHE A 891 15.94 -6.33 -17.60
N CYS A 892 16.32 -7.48 -17.03
CA CYS A 892 16.71 -7.58 -15.63
C CYS A 892 18.13 -7.05 -15.35
N LEU A 893 19.05 -7.22 -16.30
CA LEU A 893 20.41 -6.67 -16.27
C LEU A 893 20.39 -5.15 -16.44
#